data_AF-A0A7C2XTP7-F1
#
_entry.id   AF-A0A7C2XTP7-F1
#
_cell.length_a   1.000
_cell.length_b   1.000
_cell.length_c   1.000
_cell.angle_alpha   90.00
_cell.angle_beta   90.00
_cell.angle_gamma   90.00
#
_symmetry.space_group_name_H-M   'P 1'
#
loop_
_entity.id
_entity.type
_entity.pdbx_description
1 polymer ?
#
loop_
_entity_poly.entity_id
_entity_poly.type
_entity_poly.pdbx_seq_one_letter_code
_entity_poly.pdbx_strand_id
1 'polypeptide(L)'
;MTMAWKRWNGAFLMVMTLASLFPGHPLPIFAQSIDRAAIFKRLEAATTLPLSPWRFKEGHVLRGEAVDLDDSTWTLFPVGGEWSTGPAWFRYRVTLPPTIGGYDIRGARLRLRIRIVGENPVHLTVFFNGEKRAEGNDLDPIVLTESARPGDTFVIAVRADVPGGRTWVRAGQLEVEAPPSRPDPRTFLQEAQVAEVLLNVRKNDRSRWEPYLEAALRRLDLDALDRGDQQTFDRSLHEAREALAPILPMLREFSIRAVGNSHIDLAWLWPWTETVEIVRDTFSTVLQLMAEFQEFTFTHGAAQTYAWMEEKYPKLFEQIRQRVREGRWEIVGGVWVESDMNLPHGESLVRQFLHGTRYFKEKFGAEVRVGWNPDAFGYNWQLPQILKKSGMDFFVTQKIFWNEVTRFPYRLFWWEAPDGSRVLTYFPNHYGNPIEPVPMAKDLADYTAATGHREYMHLYGVGDHGGGPTRSMLETAARWRSAGAIYPRLFFGTVHEFFERAMAELPRLNPPVWRDELYLETHRGTYTSQATTKRNNRQSEILLLNAEKFASLAQLFGRAYPQSDLDVAWKKVLFNQFHDILPGSSIAAVYRDADRDYAEVRRIGREVLHDALRELADRIHTKGPGLPLIVFNPLSWARTDVVEAILTFPDPVLEVEVRDPQGRRLIAETIERDPQTNRVRVRFIAEDVPPLGYKVFRVLPATRRPSLRSSLSVNGLTMENEFLRVTVDARSGCLTSLYDKVARREVLDDSRCGNLLQTFF
;
A
#
# COMPACT_ATOMS: atom_id res chain seq x y z
N MET A 1 -5.38 47.10 16.40
CA MET A 1 -5.23 48.50 15.95
C MET A 1 -4.04 49.12 16.69
N THR A 2 -3.29 49.98 15.98
CA THR A 2 -2.17 50.87 16.41
C THR A 2 -0.88 50.18 16.87
N MET A 3 0.14 50.10 16.00
CA MET A 3 1.20 51.09 15.69
C MET A 3 2.37 50.99 16.69
N ALA A 4 3.58 50.54 16.32
CA ALA A 4 4.58 51.11 15.39
C ALA A 4 5.70 51.89 16.13
N TRP A 5 6.95 51.42 15.90
CA TRP A 5 8.25 52.13 15.87
C TRP A 5 9.11 52.28 17.14
N LYS A 6 10.37 51.81 17.04
CA LYS A 6 11.57 52.69 17.04
C LYS A 6 12.85 52.00 16.52
N ARG A 7 13.54 52.73 15.64
CA ARG A 7 14.88 52.55 15.05
C ARG A 7 16.01 52.68 16.07
N TRP A 8 17.17 52.09 15.80
CA TRP A 8 18.50 52.72 16.01
C TRP A 8 19.51 52.25 14.94
N ASN A 9 20.23 53.21 14.36
CA ASN A 9 21.31 53.09 13.37
C ASN A 9 22.67 52.88 14.09
N GLY A 10 23.64 52.30 13.38
CA GLY A 10 25.06 52.38 13.74
C GLY A 10 25.97 51.90 12.62
N ALA A 11 26.62 52.84 11.93
CA ALA A 11 27.55 52.62 10.82
C ALA A 11 28.96 52.20 11.30
N PHE A 12 29.70 51.46 10.48
CA PHE A 12 31.17 51.49 10.50
C PHE A 12 31.75 51.31 9.10
N LEU A 13 32.65 52.23 8.73
CA LEU A 13 33.36 52.33 7.46
C LEU A 13 34.82 51.87 7.67
N MET A 14 35.28 50.96 6.81
CA MET A 14 36.57 50.92 6.09
C MET A 14 37.90 51.24 6.82
N VAL A 15 38.83 50.25 6.82
CA VAL A 15 40.28 50.46 6.64
C VAL A 15 40.87 49.28 5.85
N MET A 16 41.43 49.55 4.67
CA MET A 16 42.41 48.70 3.96
C MET A 16 43.83 49.11 4.36
N THR A 17 44.76 48.17 4.51
CA THR A 17 46.03 47.99 3.73
C THR A 17 47.02 47.08 4.46
N LEU A 18 47.51 46.03 3.78
CA LEU A 18 48.94 45.82 3.42
C LEU A 18 49.16 44.40 2.87
N ALA A 19 49.85 44.33 1.72
CA ALA A 19 50.21 43.13 0.99
C ALA A 19 51.74 42.88 1.04
N SER A 20 52.15 41.61 1.03
CA SER A 20 53.43 41.03 0.56
C SER A 20 53.53 39.60 1.13
N LEU A 21 54.06 38.55 0.50
CA LEU A 21 54.82 38.25 -0.72
C LEU A 21 54.82 36.71 -0.80
N PHE A 22 54.52 36.07 -1.95
CA PHE A 22 55.13 34.81 -2.43
C PHE A 22 54.55 34.47 -3.84
N PRO A 23 55.35 33.92 -4.77
CA PRO A 23 54.99 33.80 -6.18
C PRO A 23 54.34 32.46 -6.50
N GLY A 24 53.26 32.45 -7.29
CA GLY A 24 52.66 31.21 -7.76
C GLY A 24 51.41 31.41 -8.62
N HIS A 25 51.63 31.43 -9.94
CA HIS A 25 50.67 31.27 -11.04
C HIS A 25 49.50 32.27 -11.17
N PRO A 26 49.23 32.80 -12.38
CA PRO A 26 48.13 33.73 -12.59
C PRO A 26 46.80 33.02 -12.36
N LEU A 27 46.03 33.51 -11.39
CA LEU A 27 44.60 33.23 -11.27
C LEU A 27 43.92 33.63 -12.59
N PRO A 28 43.13 32.76 -13.24
CA PRO A 28 42.32 33.19 -14.35
C PRO A 28 41.26 34.16 -13.83
N ILE A 29 41.42 35.40 -14.27
CA ILE A 29 40.40 36.42 -14.55
C ILE A 29 38.98 35.82 -14.54
N PHE A 30 38.13 36.35 -13.65
CA PHE A 30 36.68 36.19 -13.55
C PHE A 30 36.05 35.27 -14.62
N ALA A 31 36.02 33.97 -14.34
CA ALA A 31 35.23 33.05 -15.14
C ALA A 31 33.75 33.43 -14.99
N GLN A 32 33.08 33.79 -16.08
CA GLN A 32 31.63 33.89 -16.12
C GLN A 32 31.04 32.61 -15.52
N SER A 33 30.11 32.75 -14.59
CA SER A 33 29.35 31.62 -14.04
C SER A 33 28.60 30.94 -15.19
N ILE A 34 28.81 29.65 -15.38
CA ILE A 34 28.07 28.87 -16.38
C ILE A 34 26.60 28.80 -15.97
N ASP A 35 25.69 29.15 -16.86
CA ASP A 35 24.26 28.93 -16.67
C ASP A 35 23.90 27.47 -16.98
N ARG A 36 24.00 26.61 -15.96
CA ARG A 36 23.72 25.17 -16.09
C ARG A 36 22.26 24.90 -16.50
N ALA A 37 21.34 25.69 -15.96
CA ALA A 37 19.91 25.54 -16.26
C ALA A 37 19.61 25.85 -17.72
N ALA A 38 20.23 26.89 -18.29
CA ALA A 38 20.12 27.19 -19.72
C ALA A 38 20.68 26.07 -20.59
N ILE A 39 21.86 25.53 -20.25
CA ILE A 39 22.47 24.42 -21.01
C ILE A 39 21.58 23.17 -20.96
N PHE A 40 21.10 22.78 -19.77
CA PHE A 40 20.23 21.61 -19.63
C PHE A 40 18.93 21.77 -20.40
N LYS A 41 18.32 22.96 -20.38
CA LYS A 41 17.13 23.26 -21.18
C LYS A 41 17.39 23.15 -22.69
N ARG A 42 18.56 23.57 -23.18
CA ARG A 42 18.91 23.42 -24.61
C ARG A 42 19.11 21.96 -24.98
N LEU A 43 19.80 21.17 -24.16
CA LEU A 43 19.95 19.72 -24.39
C LEU A 43 18.60 18.99 -24.31
N GLU A 44 17.74 19.33 -23.36
CA GLU A 44 16.41 18.74 -23.24
C GLU A 44 15.59 18.99 -24.50
N ALA A 45 15.58 20.23 -25.00
CA ALA A 45 14.93 20.60 -26.26
C ALA A 45 15.46 19.80 -27.47
N ALA A 46 16.74 19.40 -27.45
CA ALA A 46 17.34 18.54 -28.48
C ALA A 46 16.91 17.06 -28.40
N THR A 47 16.29 16.66 -27.29
CA THR A 47 15.94 15.26 -27.02
C THR A 47 14.44 15.00 -27.01
N THR A 48 13.61 16.05 -26.97
CA THR A 48 12.14 15.91 -26.90
C THR A 48 11.45 16.85 -27.86
N LEU A 49 10.44 16.35 -28.57
CA LEU A 49 9.49 17.14 -29.34
C LEU A 49 8.12 17.12 -28.66
N PRO A 50 7.70 18.23 -28.02
CA PRO A 50 6.36 18.33 -27.46
C PRO A 50 5.29 18.16 -28.54
N LEU A 51 4.29 17.32 -28.26
CA LEU A 51 3.10 17.16 -29.08
C LEU A 51 1.96 17.85 -28.35
N SER A 52 1.71 19.12 -28.65
CA SER A 52 0.65 19.91 -28.03
C SER A 52 0.33 21.14 -28.89
N PRO A 53 -0.94 21.55 -29.02
CA PRO A 53 -2.15 20.89 -28.52
C PRO A 53 -2.58 19.68 -29.37
N TRP A 54 -3.33 18.74 -28.77
CA TRP A 54 -3.93 17.58 -29.44
C TRP A 54 -5.30 17.94 -30.02
N ARG A 55 -5.72 17.28 -31.10
CA ARG A 55 -7.12 17.26 -31.52
C ARG A 55 -7.89 16.36 -30.57
N PHE A 56 -8.95 16.88 -29.96
CA PHE A 56 -9.70 16.21 -28.91
C PHE A 56 -11.18 16.14 -29.26
N LYS A 57 -11.77 14.96 -29.06
CA LYS A 57 -13.21 14.76 -29.14
C LYS A 57 -13.65 13.87 -28.00
N GLU A 58 -14.57 14.39 -27.21
CA GLU A 58 -15.23 13.62 -26.17
C GLU A 58 -16.28 12.67 -26.77
N GLY A 59 -16.43 11.51 -26.14
CA GLY A 59 -17.42 10.50 -26.48
C GLY A 59 -16.92 9.49 -27.51
N HIS A 60 -17.86 8.65 -27.95
CA HIS A 60 -17.56 7.62 -28.93
C HIS A 60 -17.36 8.22 -30.33
N VAL A 61 -16.20 7.96 -30.92
CA VAL A 61 -15.91 8.25 -32.33
C VAL A 61 -15.79 6.93 -33.06
N LEU A 62 -16.66 6.71 -34.05
CA LEU A 62 -16.58 5.52 -34.90
C LEU A 62 -15.28 5.58 -35.70
N ARG A 63 -14.44 4.54 -35.58
CA ARG A 63 -13.12 4.46 -36.23
C ARG A 63 -12.23 5.67 -35.92
N GLY A 64 -12.20 6.10 -34.66
CA GLY A 64 -11.36 7.21 -34.19
C GLY A 64 -9.87 7.07 -34.50
N GLU A 65 -9.40 5.85 -34.76
CA GLU A 65 -8.03 5.51 -35.14
C GLU A 65 -7.72 5.73 -36.64
N ALA A 66 -8.72 5.86 -37.50
CA ALA A 66 -8.54 5.86 -38.95
C ALA A 66 -7.65 7.01 -39.44
N VAL A 67 -6.76 6.74 -40.40
CA VAL A 67 -5.76 7.69 -40.91
C VAL A 67 -6.39 8.86 -41.66
N ASP A 68 -7.52 8.60 -42.31
CA ASP A 68 -8.30 9.50 -43.16
C ASP A 68 -9.47 10.19 -42.45
N LEU A 69 -9.66 9.94 -41.14
CA LEU A 69 -10.68 10.62 -40.34
C LEU A 69 -10.43 12.13 -40.33
N ASP A 70 -11.45 12.91 -40.71
CA ASP A 70 -11.44 14.36 -40.61
C ASP A 70 -11.64 14.81 -39.15
N ASP A 71 -10.55 15.25 -38.53
CA ASP A 71 -10.51 15.81 -37.19
C ASP A 71 -10.36 17.35 -37.17
N SER A 72 -10.56 18.02 -38.32
CA SER A 72 -10.38 19.47 -38.46
C SER A 72 -11.28 20.29 -37.53
N THR A 73 -12.47 19.76 -37.22
CA THR A 73 -13.48 20.35 -36.34
C THR A 73 -13.31 19.97 -34.86
N TRP A 74 -12.34 19.12 -34.53
CA TRP A 74 -12.08 18.71 -33.15
C TRP A 74 -11.42 19.83 -32.36
N THR A 75 -11.77 19.90 -31.08
CA THR A 75 -11.26 20.92 -30.16
C THR A 75 -9.75 20.74 -29.97
N LEU A 76 -9.01 21.84 -29.87
CA LEU A 76 -7.59 21.78 -29.50
C LEU A 76 -7.46 21.66 -27.98
N PHE A 77 -6.76 20.63 -27.52
CA PHE A 77 -6.62 20.28 -26.12
C PHE A 77 -5.14 20.26 -25.74
N PRO A 78 -4.68 21.18 -24.89
CA PRO A 78 -3.26 21.26 -24.53
C PRO A 78 -2.87 20.12 -23.60
N VAL A 79 -1.58 19.76 -23.60
CA VAL A 79 -0.98 19.06 -22.45
C VAL A 79 -1.17 19.95 -21.21
N GLY A 80 -1.65 19.35 -20.13
CA GLY A 80 -2.11 20.04 -18.91
C GLY A 80 -3.61 20.38 -18.91
N GLY A 81 -4.34 20.18 -20.02
CA GLY A 81 -5.79 20.35 -20.06
C GLY A 81 -6.53 19.26 -19.27
N GLU A 82 -7.71 19.60 -18.75
CA GLU A 82 -8.56 18.73 -17.94
C GLU A 82 -9.95 18.51 -18.55
N TRP A 83 -10.55 17.33 -18.36
CA TRP A 83 -11.95 17.02 -18.69
C TRP A 83 -12.54 16.01 -17.67
N SER A 84 -13.87 15.85 -17.63
CA SER A 84 -14.55 15.04 -16.58
C SER A 84 -15.74 14.21 -17.06
N THR A 85 -16.04 14.22 -18.35
CA THR A 85 -17.34 13.85 -18.91
C THR A 85 -17.39 12.46 -19.58
N GLY A 86 -16.27 11.71 -19.55
CA GLY A 86 -16.22 10.30 -19.97
C GLY A 86 -15.11 10.00 -20.98
N PRO A 87 -15.25 8.92 -21.79
CA PRO A 87 -14.22 8.50 -22.72
C PRO A 87 -13.96 9.56 -23.79
N ALA A 88 -12.73 9.63 -24.28
CA ALA A 88 -12.32 10.63 -25.25
C ALA A 88 -11.30 10.10 -26.25
N TRP A 89 -11.22 10.78 -27.39
CA TRP A 89 -10.20 10.54 -28.41
C TRP A 89 -9.27 11.74 -28.53
N PHE A 90 -7.97 11.44 -28.61
CA PHE A 90 -6.91 12.39 -28.91
C PHE A 90 -6.28 12.01 -30.25
N ARG A 91 -6.04 12.99 -31.12
CA ARG A 91 -5.36 12.80 -32.40
C ARG A 91 -4.28 13.84 -32.60
N TYR A 92 -3.17 13.41 -33.20
CA TYR A 92 -2.07 14.28 -33.57
C TYR A 92 -1.45 13.79 -34.88
N ARG A 93 -1.36 14.68 -35.87
CA ARG A 93 -0.61 14.42 -37.10
C ARG A 93 0.76 15.09 -36.97
N VAL A 94 1.81 14.28 -36.87
CA VAL A 94 3.19 14.77 -36.78
C VAL A 94 3.94 14.45 -38.06
N THR A 95 4.47 15.48 -38.70
CA THR A 95 5.47 15.34 -39.76
C THR A 95 6.84 15.55 -39.12
N LEU A 96 7.72 14.57 -39.22
CA LEU A 96 9.01 14.60 -38.56
C LEU A 96 9.88 15.73 -39.14
N PRO A 97 10.32 16.70 -38.32
CA PRO A 97 11.19 17.76 -38.78
C PRO A 97 12.60 17.22 -39.11
N PRO A 98 13.44 17.95 -39.87
CA PRO A 98 14.85 17.58 -40.04
C PRO A 98 15.62 17.56 -38.72
N THR A 99 15.25 18.44 -37.78
CA THR A 99 15.88 18.54 -36.46
C THR A 99 14.84 18.70 -35.35
N ILE A 100 15.15 18.21 -34.16
CA ILE A 100 14.43 18.48 -32.91
C ILE A 100 15.38 19.27 -32.01
N GLY A 101 15.00 20.50 -31.64
CA GLY A 101 15.85 21.39 -30.83
C GLY A 101 17.23 21.68 -31.42
N GLY A 102 17.39 21.57 -32.74
CA GLY A 102 18.67 21.70 -33.45
C GLY A 102 19.36 20.36 -33.76
N TYR A 103 18.99 19.27 -33.07
CA TYR A 103 19.61 17.95 -33.25
C TYR A 103 19.01 17.21 -34.45
N ASP A 104 19.85 16.77 -35.37
CA ASP A 104 19.50 15.96 -36.53
C ASP A 104 18.99 14.59 -36.09
N ILE A 105 17.74 14.29 -36.44
CA ILE A 105 17.04 13.07 -36.03
C ILE A 105 17.16 11.93 -37.05
N ARG A 106 17.87 12.12 -38.17
CA ARG A 106 18.03 11.05 -39.17
C ARG A 106 18.62 9.80 -38.55
N GLY A 107 17.89 8.69 -38.69
CA GLY A 107 18.26 7.40 -38.13
C GLY A 107 18.03 7.26 -36.63
N ALA A 108 17.58 8.31 -35.93
CA ALA A 108 17.24 8.25 -34.52
C ALA A 108 15.98 7.40 -34.31
N ARG A 109 15.93 6.67 -33.19
CA ARG A 109 14.69 6.02 -32.75
C ARG A 109 13.82 7.07 -32.05
N LEU A 110 12.53 7.10 -32.37
CA LEU A 110 11.57 7.99 -31.72
C LEU A 110 10.55 7.18 -30.93
N ARG A 111 10.29 7.60 -29.69
CA ARG A 111 9.29 6.99 -28.80
C ARG A 111 8.23 8.00 -28.41
N LEU A 112 6.95 7.63 -28.47
CA LEU A 112 5.87 8.44 -27.93
C LEU A 112 5.78 8.21 -26.42
N ARG A 113 5.93 9.29 -25.65
CA ARG A 113 5.51 9.34 -24.26
C ARG A 113 4.19 10.10 -24.16
N ILE A 114 3.13 9.36 -23.89
CA ILE A 114 1.77 9.87 -23.64
C ILE A 114 1.35 9.44 -22.25
N ARG A 115 0.92 10.38 -21.42
CA ARG A 115 0.43 10.10 -20.08
C ARG A 115 -0.83 10.89 -19.82
N ILE A 116 -1.91 10.17 -19.58
CA ILE A 116 -3.21 10.69 -19.23
C ILE A 116 -3.56 10.08 -17.88
N VAL A 117 -3.90 10.91 -16.91
CA VAL A 117 -4.14 10.50 -15.53
C VAL A 117 -5.46 11.11 -15.06
N GLY A 118 -6.12 10.45 -14.13
CA GLY A 118 -7.34 10.96 -13.54
C GLY A 118 -7.47 10.57 -12.08
N GLU A 119 -8.54 11.04 -11.45
CA GLU A 119 -8.95 10.60 -10.11
C GLU A 119 -9.26 9.09 -10.07
N ASN A 120 -9.65 8.52 -11.22
CA ASN A 120 -9.80 7.09 -11.43
C ASN A 120 -8.78 6.61 -12.48
N PRO A 121 -8.38 5.32 -12.45
CA PRO A 121 -7.53 4.74 -13.48
C PRO A 121 -8.10 4.93 -14.89
N VAL A 122 -7.28 5.45 -15.81
CA VAL A 122 -7.67 5.72 -17.19
C VAL A 122 -7.06 4.67 -18.09
N HIS A 123 -7.88 3.93 -18.83
CA HIS A 123 -7.38 2.95 -19.77
C HIS A 123 -7.09 3.59 -21.12
N LEU A 124 -5.88 3.45 -21.62
CA LEU A 124 -5.45 4.01 -22.90
C LEU A 124 -5.36 2.92 -23.95
N THR A 125 -5.75 3.24 -25.18
CA THR A 125 -5.43 2.47 -26.38
C THR A 125 -4.77 3.39 -27.39
N VAL A 126 -3.53 3.10 -27.77
CA VAL A 126 -2.71 3.94 -28.64
C VAL A 126 -2.56 3.30 -30.02
N PHE A 127 -2.75 4.11 -31.06
CA PHE A 127 -2.69 3.71 -32.45
C PHE A 127 -1.69 4.59 -33.22
N PHE A 128 -0.89 3.96 -34.09
CA PHE A 128 -0.08 4.66 -35.09
C PHE A 128 -0.55 4.25 -36.48
N ASN A 129 -0.91 5.24 -37.30
CA ASN A 129 -1.40 5.05 -38.66
C ASN A 129 -2.57 4.03 -38.75
N GLY A 130 -3.49 4.08 -37.78
CA GLY A 130 -4.67 3.20 -37.71
C GLY A 130 -4.43 1.83 -37.10
N GLU A 131 -3.19 1.44 -36.82
CA GLU A 131 -2.86 0.17 -36.19
C GLU A 131 -2.68 0.32 -34.68
N LYS A 132 -3.29 -0.58 -33.90
CA LYS A 132 -3.10 -0.62 -32.44
C LYS A 132 -1.63 -0.94 -32.12
N ARG A 133 -1.04 -0.18 -31.19
CA ARG A 133 0.36 -0.30 -30.80
C ARG A 133 0.56 -0.61 -29.32
N ALA A 134 -0.27 -0.07 -28.45
CA ALA A 134 -0.24 -0.35 -27.02
C ALA A 134 -1.61 -0.14 -26.39
N GLU A 135 -1.88 -0.80 -25.26
CA GLU A 135 -3.04 -0.54 -24.42
C GLU A 135 -2.76 -0.81 -22.94
N GLY A 136 -3.38 -0.05 -22.03
CA GLY A 136 -3.12 -0.13 -20.58
C GLY A 136 -3.32 1.21 -19.86
N ASN A 137 -3.18 1.19 -18.53
CA ASN A 137 -3.44 2.38 -17.68
C ASN A 137 -2.18 3.24 -17.45
N ASP A 138 -1.01 2.60 -17.35
CA ASP A 138 0.29 3.26 -17.31
C ASP A 138 1.18 2.66 -18.42
N LEU A 139 1.25 3.37 -19.54
CA LEU A 139 2.01 2.92 -20.72
C LEU A 139 3.46 3.40 -20.67
N ASP A 140 4.39 2.48 -20.90
CA ASP A 140 5.77 2.81 -21.23
C ASP A 140 5.87 3.58 -22.56
N PRO A 141 6.97 4.34 -22.80
CA PRO A 141 7.20 5.00 -24.09
C PRO A 141 7.15 4.02 -25.27
N ILE A 142 6.26 4.31 -26.22
CA ILE A 142 5.93 3.42 -27.34
C ILE A 142 6.79 3.78 -28.55
N VAL A 143 7.51 2.82 -29.14
CA VAL A 143 8.34 3.09 -30.33
C VAL A 143 7.47 3.52 -31.51
N LEU A 144 7.62 4.76 -31.95
CA LEU A 144 6.96 5.31 -33.14
C LEU A 144 7.70 4.87 -34.41
N THR A 145 9.03 4.95 -34.39
CA THR A 145 9.91 4.46 -35.47
C THR A 145 11.29 4.12 -34.92
N GLU A 146 11.89 3.06 -35.45
CA GLU A 146 13.26 2.62 -35.16
C GLU A 146 14.31 3.51 -35.82
N SER A 147 13.96 4.19 -36.90
CA SER A 147 14.87 5.02 -37.68
C SER A 147 14.09 6.14 -38.36
N ALA A 148 14.07 7.31 -37.74
CA ALA A 148 13.38 8.48 -38.25
C ALA A 148 13.96 8.97 -39.59
N ARG A 149 13.06 9.33 -40.50
CA ARG A 149 13.36 10.03 -41.74
C ARG A 149 12.60 11.36 -41.74
N PRO A 150 13.28 12.50 -41.82
CA PRO A 150 12.62 13.79 -41.95
C PRO A 150 11.61 13.81 -43.09
N GLY A 151 10.43 14.36 -42.84
CA GLY A 151 9.30 14.37 -43.77
C GLY A 151 8.32 13.19 -43.60
N ASP A 152 8.71 12.11 -42.93
CA ASP A 152 7.77 11.03 -42.59
C ASP A 152 6.63 11.61 -41.74
N THR A 153 5.41 11.20 -42.06
CA THR A 153 4.21 11.68 -41.36
C THR A 153 3.51 10.52 -40.67
N PHE A 154 3.20 10.72 -39.39
CA PHE A 154 2.49 9.76 -38.56
C PHE A 154 1.18 10.37 -38.08
N VAL A 155 0.12 9.56 -38.10
CA VAL A 155 -1.13 9.85 -37.41
C VAL A 155 -1.13 9.07 -36.12
N ILE A 156 -1.09 9.78 -35.00
CA ILE A 156 -1.18 9.22 -33.66
C ILE A 156 -2.61 9.42 -33.20
N ALA A 157 -3.29 8.34 -32.81
CA ALA A 157 -4.59 8.39 -32.19
C ALA A 157 -4.54 7.68 -30.84
N VAL A 158 -5.20 8.24 -29.83
CA VAL A 158 -5.27 7.69 -28.47
C VAL A 158 -6.72 7.69 -28.03
N ARG A 159 -7.26 6.52 -27.73
CA ARG A 159 -8.53 6.38 -27.03
C ARG A 159 -8.25 6.36 -25.53
N ALA A 160 -8.89 7.23 -24.78
CA ALA A 160 -8.88 7.23 -23.33
C ALA A 160 -10.26 6.80 -22.83
N ASP A 161 -10.34 5.63 -22.23
CA ASP A 161 -11.54 5.10 -21.59
C ASP A 161 -11.52 5.53 -20.12
N VAL A 162 -12.38 6.50 -19.79
CA VAL A 162 -12.43 7.16 -18.47
C VAL A 162 -13.67 6.69 -17.72
N PRO A 163 -13.54 6.03 -16.56
CA PRO A 163 -14.68 5.53 -15.79
C PRO A 163 -15.43 6.64 -15.02
N GLY A 164 -14.90 7.86 -14.99
CA GLY A 164 -15.48 9.06 -14.37
C GLY A 164 -14.42 9.90 -13.65
N GLY A 165 -14.82 11.04 -13.09
CA GLY A 165 -13.92 11.93 -12.33
C GLY A 165 -13.06 12.84 -13.21
N ARG A 166 -12.30 13.74 -12.56
CA ARG A 166 -11.40 14.66 -13.28
C ARG A 166 -10.24 13.88 -13.90
N THR A 167 -9.95 14.17 -15.16
CA THR A 167 -8.89 13.56 -15.96
C THR A 167 -8.10 14.63 -16.70
N TRP A 168 -6.78 14.46 -16.80
CA TRP A 168 -5.90 15.44 -17.44
C TRP A 168 -4.73 14.80 -18.18
N VAL A 169 -4.24 15.50 -19.20
CA VAL A 169 -3.07 15.05 -19.99
C VAL A 169 -1.80 15.54 -19.29
N ARG A 170 -1.02 14.62 -18.72
CA ARG A 170 0.23 14.93 -18.00
C ARG A 170 1.44 15.02 -18.92
N ALA A 171 1.47 14.24 -20.01
CA ALA A 171 2.56 14.27 -20.97
C ALA A 171 2.07 13.90 -22.37
N GLY A 172 2.64 14.52 -23.39
CA GLY A 172 2.43 14.18 -24.80
C GLY A 172 3.62 14.68 -25.60
N GLN A 173 4.58 13.81 -25.90
CA GLN A 173 5.82 14.18 -26.56
C GLN A 173 6.48 13.00 -27.27
N LEU A 174 7.31 13.29 -28.28
CA LEU A 174 8.26 12.32 -28.81
C LEU A 174 9.60 12.47 -28.10
N GLU A 175 10.15 11.35 -27.65
CA GLU A 175 11.48 11.21 -27.10
C GLU A 175 12.42 10.71 -28.20
N VAL A 176 13.52 11.44 -28.40
CA VAL A 176 14.58 11.12 -29.36
C VAL A 176 15.63 10.27 -28.65
N GLU A 177 15.94 9.11 -29.22
CA GLU A 177 17.10 8.29 -28.91
C GLU A 177 18.05 8.33 -30.10
N ALA A 178 19.27 8.82 -29.89
CA ALA A 178 20.27 8.93 -30.95
C ALA A 178 20.57 7.56 -31.61
N PRO A 179 20.90 7.53 -32.91
CA PRO A 179 21.34 6.30 -33.55
C PRO A 179 22.63 5.78 -32.91
N PRO A 180 22.89 4.45 -32.90
CA PRO A 180 24.08 3.88 -32.26
C PRO A 180 25.43 4.43 -32.74
N SER A 181 25.48 5.04 -33.93
CA SER A 181 26.67 5.64 -34.51
C SER A 181 26.98 7.06 -34.00
N ARG A 182 26.09 7.67 -33.20
CA ARG A 182 26.20 9.06 -32.75
C ARG A 182 26.02 9.15 -31.23
N PRO A 183 26.67 10.13 -30.57
CA PRO A 183 26.48 10.36 -29.14
C PRO A 183 25.05 10.85 -28.86
N ASP A 184 24.47 10.37 -27.77
CA ASP A 184 23.12 10.74 -27.37
C ASP A 184 23.14 11.97 -26.43
N PRO A 185 22.60 13.14 -26.84
CA PRO A 185 22.51 14.31 -25.96
C PRO A 185 21.71 14.03 -24.68
N ARG A 186 20.73 13.13 -24.71
CA ARG A 186 19.95 12.73 -23.53
C ARG A 186 20.82 12.03 -22.50
N THR A 187 21.71 11.15 -22.96
CA THR A 187 22.61 10.40 -22.06
C THR A 187 23.55 11.36 -21.34
N PHE A 188 24.20 12.28 -22.06
CA PHE A 188 25.08 13.28 -21.44
C PHE A 188 24.30 14.21 -20.49
N LEU A 189 23.12 14.70 -20.90
CA LEU A 189 22.25 15.52 -20.06
C LEU A 189 21.95 14.83 -18.73
N GLN A 190 21.56 13.55 -18.78
CA GLN A 190 21.24 12.76 -17.59
C GLN A 190 22.49 12.50 -16.73
N GLU A 191 23.65 12.18 -17.32
CA GLU A 191 24.93 12.04 -16.59
C GLU A 191 25.30 13.33 -15.84
N ALA A 192 25.17 14.49 -16.50
CA ALA A 192 25.46 15.80 -15.92
C ALA A 192 24.46 16.21 -14.81
N GLN A 193 23.16 15.95 -15.00
CA GLN A 193 22.13 16.21 -13.99
C GLN A 193 22.32 15.32 -12.75
N VAL A 194 22.65 14.04 -12.94
CA VAL A 194 22.95 13.11 -11.84
C VAL A 194 24.17 13.57 -11.05
N ALA A 195 25.23 13.99 -11.76
CA ALA A 195 26.41 14.57 -11.14
C ALA A 195 26.06 15.81 -10.30
N GLU A 196 25.28 16.75 -10.84
CA GLU A 196 24.85 17.94 -10.11
C GLU A 196 24.04 17.60 -8.85
N VAL A 197 23.10 16.67 -8.96
CA VAL A 197 22.25 16.24 -7.83
C VAL A 197 23.10 15.67 -6.70
N LEU A 198 24.04 14.78 -6.99
CA LEU A 198 24.86 14.14 -5.96
C LEU A 198 25.96 15.05 -5.40
N LEU A 199 26.41 16.04 -6.16
CA LEU A 199 27.27 17.12 -5.65
C LEU A 199 26.58 17.93 -4.55
N ASN A 200 25.25 18.11 -4.60
CA ASN A 200 24.50 18.84 -3.57
C ASN A 200 24.51 18.12 -2.21
N VAL A 201 24.71 16.80 -2.19
CA VAL A 201 24.85 16.00 -0.97
C VAL A 201 26.27 16.14 -0.38
N ARG A 202 27.27 16.44 -1.20
CA ARG A 202 28.70 16.50 -0.82
C ARG A 202 29.19 17.90 -0.43
N LYS A 203 28.50 18.57 0.49
CA LYS A 203 28.81 19.97 0.84
C LYS A 203 30.28 20.19 1.27
N ASN A 204 30.92 19.22 1.90
CA ASN A 204 32.25 19.37 2.48
C ASN A 204 33.41 19.22 1.48
N ASP A 205 33.21 18.54 0.35
CA ASP A 205 34.24 18.35 -0.69
C ASP A 205 33.73 18.63 -2.10
N ARG A 206 32.60 19.33 -2.23
CA ARG A 206 32.02 19.75 -3.51
C ARG A 206 33.04 20.45 -4.42
N SER A 207 33.86 21.34 -3.88
CA SER A 207 34.87 22.11 -4.63
C SER A 207 35.93 21.24 -5.31
N ARG A 208 36.12 20.00 -4.86
CA ARG A 208 37.01 19.02 -5.49
C ARG A 208 36.44 18.48 -6.80
N TRP A 209 35.11 18.33 -6.89
CA TRP A 209 34.44 17.57 -7.94
C TRP A 209 33.65 18.45 -8.92
N GLU A 210 33.12 19.58 -8.44
CA GLU A 210 32.39 20.55 -9.23
C GLU A 210 33.14 21.06 -10.49
N PRO A 211 34.48 21.27 -10.46
CA PRO A 211 35.22 21.68 -11.65
C PRO A 211 35.11 20.71 -12.85
N TYR A 212 34.90 19.41 -12.61
CA TYR A 212 34.72 18.44 -13.70
C TYR A 212 33.38 18.61 -14.42
N LEU A 213 32.30 18.87 -13.66
CA LEU A 213 31.00 19.19 -14.23
C LEU A 213 31.06 20.50 -15.02
N GLU A 214 31.70 21.53 -14.47
CA GLU A 214 31.85 22.82 -15.16
C GLU A 214 32.70 22.72 -16.43
N ALA A 215 33.80 21.97 -16.38
CA ALA A 215 34.63 21.70 -17.55
C ALA A 215 33.85 20.97 -18.64
N ALA A 216 33.07 19.94 -18.27
CA ALA A 216 32.22 19.20 -19.19
C ALA A 216 31.19 20.10 -19.89
N LEU A 217 30.47 20.93 -19.13
CA LEU A 217 29.46 21.82 -19.69
C LEU A 217 30.05 22.88 -20.62
N ARG A 218 31.29 23.36 -20.36
CA ARG A 218 31.99 24.31 -21.26
C ARG A 218 32.45 23.71 -22.58
N ARG A 219 32.56 22.38 -22.67
CA ARG A 219 32.97 21.70 -23.92
C ARG A 219 31.83 21.53 -24.91
N LEU A 220 30.58 21.69 -24.47
CA LEU A 220 29.42 21.62 -25.36
C LEU A 220 29.42 22.81 -26.31
N ASP A 221 29.35 22.54 -27.61
CA ASP A 221 29.20 23.56 -28.64
C ASP A 221 27.71 23.70 -29.01
N LEU A 222 26.95 24.39 -28.16
CA LEU A 222 25.54 24.67 -28.42
C LEU A 222 25.33 25.58 -29.64
N ASP A 223 26.34 26.39 -30.00
CA ASP A 223 26.26 27.22 -31.20
C ASP A 223 26.35 26.36 -32.48
N ALA A 224 27.13 25.27 -32.46
CA ALA A 224 27.14 24.29 -33.54
C ALA A 224 25.79 23.60 -33.69
N LEU A 225 25.13 23.25 -32.58
CA LEU A 225 23.76 22.73 -32.58
C LEU A 225 22.78 23.74 -33.23
N ASP A 226 22.88 25.02 -32.89
CA ASP A 226 22.02 26.08 -33.42
C ASP A 226 22.25 26.34 -34.92
N ARG A 227 23.50 26.20 -35.40
CA ARG A 227 23.85 26.31 -36.82
C ARG A 227 23.57 25.05 -37.64
N GLY A 228 23.13 23.96 -37.01
CA GLY A 228 22.91 22.66 -37.66
C GLY A 228 24.20 21.92 -38.04
N ASP A 229 25.34 22.27 -37.44
CA ASP A 229 26.61 21.55 -37.60
C ASP A 229 26.65 20.35 -36.64
N GLN A 230 25.96 19.29 -37.05
CA GLN A 230 25.79 18.09 -36.25
C GLN A 230 27.12 17.39 -35.93
N GLN A 231 28.07 17.40 -36.86
CA GLN A 231 29.36 16.72 -36.67
C GLN A 231 30.19 17.41 -35.59
N THR A 232 30.21 18.74 -35.58
CA THR A 232 30.88 19.50 -34.52
C THR A 232 30.16 19.34 -33.18
N PHE A 233 28.84 19.37 -33.15
CA PHE A 233 28.09 19.13 -31.93
C PHE A 233 28.32 17.72 -31.35
N ASP A 234 28.29 16.68 -32.20
CA ASP A 234 28.55 15.30 -31.79
C ASP A 234 29.97 15.15 -31.21
N ARG A 235 30.99 15.77 -31.85
CA ARG A 235 32.35 15.81 -31.28
C ARG A 235 32.37 16.52 -29.92
N SER A 236 31.67 17.64 -29.80
CA SER A 236 31.58 18.40 -28.54
C SER A 236 30.91 17.60 -27.41
N LEU A 237 29.89 16.79 -27.71
CA LEU A 237 29.26 15.88 -26.76
C LEU A 237 30.23 14.80 -26.26
N HIS A 238 31.03 14.24 -27.16
CA HIS A 238 32.05 13.26 -26.79
C HIS A 238 33.11 13.88 -25.86
N GLU A 239 33.66 15.04 -26.23
CA GLU A 239 34.64 15.77 -25.42
C GLU A 239 34.07 16.21 -24.06
N ALA A 240 32.81 16.66 -24.02
CA ALA A 240 32.12 17.01 -22.78
C ALA A 240 32.00 15.79 -21.85
N ARG A 241 31.66 14.64 -22.40
CA ARG A 241 31.56 13.39 -21.64
C ARG A 241 32.92 12.92 -21.13
N GLU A 242 33.98 13.01 -21.92
CA GLU A 242 35.35 12.73 -21.47
C GLU A 242 35.78 13.67 -20.34
N ALA A 243 35.43 14.95 -20.42
CA ALA A 243 35.70 15.93 -19.36
C ALA A 243 34.90 15.66 -18.08
N LEU A 244 33.72 15.03 -18.18
CA LEU A 244 32.91 14.63 -17.03
C LEU A 244 33.41 13.34 -16.36
N ALA A 245 34.01 12.42 -17.14
CA ALA A 245 34.41 11.09 -16.69
C ALA A 245 35.23 11.03 -15.37
N PRO A 246 36.14 11.98 -15.06
CA PRO A 246 36.86 11.99 -13.78
C PRO A 246 35.98 12.13 -12.54
N ILE A 247 34.70 12.52 -12.68
CA ILE A 247 33.75 12.56 -11.56
C ILE A 247 33.27 11.16 -11.12
N LEU A 248 33.46 10.15 -11.96
CA LEU A 248 32.94 8.81 -11.75
C LEU A 248 33.30 8.18 -10.38
N PRO A 249 34.56 8.27 -9.87
CA PRO A 249 34.90 7.72 -8.57
C PRO A 249 34.01 8.25 -7.45
N MET A 250 33.63 9.53 -7.50
CA MET A 250 32.71 10.15 -6.54
C MET A 250 31.32 9.55 -6.65
N LEU A 251 30.79 9.41 -7.87
CA LEU A 251 29.46 8.83 -8.09
C LEU A 251 29.41 7.36 -7.62
N ARG A 252 30.50 6.60 -7.80
CA ARG A 252 30.60 5.20 -7.38
C ARG A 252 30.72 5.01 -5.87
N GLU A 253 30.80 6.08 -5.07
CA GLU A 253 30.61 6.00 -3.62
C GLU A 253 29.13 5.83 -3.23
N PHE A 254 28.20 6.10 -4.15
CA PHE A 254 26.77 5.90 -3.97
C PHE A 254 26.29 4.68 -4.75
N SER A 255 25.25 4.03 -4.23
CA SER A 255 24.65 2.84 -4.80
C SER A 255 23.14 2.94 -4.86
N ILE A 256 22.56 2.35 -5.89
CA ILE A 256 21.12 2.17 -6.06
C ILE A 256 20.87 0.68 -6.27
N ARG A 257 20.12 0.07 -5.36
CA ARG A 257 19.62 -1.30 -5.49
C ARG A 257 18.26 -1.23 -6.14
N ALA A 258 18.17 -1.66 -7.39
CA ALA A 258 16.91 -1.79 -8.10
C ALA A 258 16.24 -3.11 -7.68
N VAL A 259 15.07 -3.01 -7.05
CA VAL A 259 14.26 -4.14 -6.61
C VAL A 259 12.97 -4.17 -7.44
N GLY A 260 12.86 -5.18 -8.31
CA GLY A 260 11.70 -5.35 -9.17
C GLY A 260 10.55 -5.94 -8.35
N ASN A 261 9.37 -5.35 -8.44
CA ASN A 261 8.18 -5.82 -7.72
C ASN A 261 6.91 -5.56 -8.51
N SER A 262 5.80 -6.17 -8.09
CA SER A 262 4.47 -5.89 -8.62
C SER A 262 3.48 -5.91 -7.47
N HIS A 263 2.99 -4.75 -7.06
CA HIS A 263 1.85 -4.69 -6.15
C HIS A 263 0.57 -5.05 -6.93
N ILE A 264 -0.26 -5.93 -6.38
CA ILE A 264 -1.46 -6.42 -7.06
C ILE A 264 -2.60 -6.47 -6.05
N ASP A 265 -3.63 -5.65 -6.28
CA ASP A 265 -4.81 -5.68 -5.43
C ASP A 265 -5.66 -6.90 -5.72
N LEU A 266 -5.84 -7.70 -4.66
CA LEU A 266 -6.53 -8.98 -4.78
C LEU A 266 -8.02 -8.81 -5.09
N ALA A 267 -8.60 -7.66 -4.73
CA ALA A 267 -9.90 -7.19 -5.17
C ALA A 267 -10.06 -5.70 -4.82
N TRP A 268 -10.30 -4.84 -5.82
CA TRP A 268 -10.51 -3.41 -5.62
C TRP A 268 -11.59 -2.88 -6.56
N LEU A 269 -11.21 -2.40 -7.74
CA LEU A 269 -12.13 -1.99 -8.80
C LEU A 269 -12.57 -3.15 -9.71
N TRP A 270 -12.07 -4.35 -9.41
CA TRP A 270 -12.29 -5.61 -10.09
C TRP A 270 -12.56 -6.73 -9.08
N PRO A 271 -13.26 -7.80 -9.49
CA PRO A 271 -13.42 -8.99 -8.66
C PRO A 271 -12.13 -9.81 -8.61
N TRP A 272 -11.93 -10.57 -7.54
CA TRP A 272 -10.75 -11.42 -7.36
C TRP A 272 -10.55 -12.46 -8.47
N THR A 273 -11.63 -12.87 -9.14
CA THR A 273 -11.57 -13.80 -10.27
C THR A 273 -10.80 -13.23 -11.45
N GLU A 274 -10.86 -11.92 -11.66
CA GLU A 274 -10.04 -11.23 -12.66
C GLU A 274 -8.57 -11.21 -12.22
N THR A 275 -8.31 -10.91 -10.94
CA THR A 275 -6.96 -10.86 -10.39
C THR A 275 -6.18 -12.16 -10.58
N VAL A 276 -6.84 -13.32 -10.57
CA VAL A 276 -6.18 -14.61 -10.86
C VAL A 276 -5.46 -14.58 -12.22
N GLU A 277 -6.11 -14.01 -13.24
CA GLU A 277 -5.54 -13.89 -14.59
C GLU A 277 -4.43 -12.84 -14.64
N ILE A 278 -4.64 -11.71 -13.94
CA ILE A 278 -3.63 -10.65 -13.79
C ILE A 278 -2.34 -11.17 -13.13
N VAL A 279 -2.46 -11.99 -12.08
CA VAL A 279 -1.32 -12.63 -11.42
C VAL A 279 -0.62 -13.58 -12.39
N ARG A 280 -1.37 -14.40 -13.13
CA ARG A 280 -0.79 -15.30 -14.15
C ARG A 280 0.01 -14.51 -15.18
N ASP A 281 -0.56 -13.45 -15.74
CA ASP A 281 0.05 -12.68 -16.83
C ASP A 281 1.28 -11.89 -16.34
N THR A 282 1.19 -11.32 -15.15
CA THR A 282 2.32 -10.65 -14.48
C THR A 282 3.47 -11.63 -14.25
N PHE A 283 3.19 -12.79 -13.64
CA PHE A 283 4.23 -13.77 -13.33
C PHE A 283 4.83 -14.40 -14.58
N SER A 284 4.02 -14.65 -15.62
CA SER A 284 4.51 -15.12 -16.92
C SER A 284 5.45 -14.12 -17.57
N THR A 285 5.11 -12.83 -17.53
CA THR A 285 5.97 -11.75 -18.05
C THR A 285 7.28 -11.66 -17.29
N VAL A 286 7.24 -11.71 -15.96
CA VAL A 286 8.44 -11.71 -15.11
C VAL A 286 9.34 -12.91 -15.44
N LEU A 287 8.78 -14.11 -15.58
CA LEU A 287 9.55 -15.31 -15.92
C LEU A 287 10.18 -15.23 -17.30
N GLN A 288 9.47 -14.65 -18.28
CA GLN A 288 10.03 -14.35 -19.60
C GLN A 288 11.20 -13.38 -19.48
N LEU A 289 11.03 -12.26 -18.79
CA LEU A 289 12.10 -11.27 -18.59
C LEU A 289 13.30 -11.88 -17.85
N MET A 290 13.09 -12.79 -16.90
CA MET A 290 14.18 -13.50 -16.23
C MET A 290 14.99 -14.41 -17.17
N ALA A 291 14.36 -14.96 -18.21
CA ALA A 291 15.06 -15.74 -19.23
C ALA A 291 15.96 -14.86 -20.12
N GLU A 292 15.58 -13.60 -20.31
CA GLU A 292 16.29 -12.67 -21.19
C GLU A 292 17.34 -11.82 -20.45
N PHE A 293 17.08 -11.45 -19.21
CA PHE A 293 17.95 -10.66 -18.35
C PHE A 293 18.45 -11.52 -17.19
N GLN A 294 19.64 -12.10 -17.30
CA GLN A 294 20.14 -13.11 -16.34
C GLN A 294 20.36 -12.60 -14.91
N GLU A 295 20.61 -11.30 -14.74
CA GLU A 295 20.83 -10.67 -13.43
C GLU A 295 19.54 -10.10 -12.81
N PHE A 296 18.41 -10.16 -13.51
CA PHE A 296 17.14 -9.62 -13.02
C PHE A 296 16.62 -10.42 -11.82
N THR A 297 16.26 -9.70 -10.75
CA THR A 297 15.61 -10.19 -9.54
C THR A 297 14.20 -9.61 -9.41
N PHE A 298 13.26 -10.41 -8.91
CA PHE A 298 11.87 -10.01 -8.66
C PHE A 298 11.45 -10.34 -7.24
N THR A 299 10.61 -9.51 -6.64
CA THR A 299 10.16 -9.60 -5.25
C THR A 299 8.64 -9.58 -5.19
N HIS A 300 8.03 -10.51 -4.43
CA HIS A 300 6.56 -10.57 -4.27
C HIS A 300 6.12 -11.29 -2.99
N GLY A 301 5.06 -10.81 -2.30
CA GLY A 301 4.84 -11.13 -0.88
C GLY A 301 3.50 -11.71 -0.38
N ALA A 302 2.48 -11.86 -1.22
CA ALA A 302 1.16 -12.38 -0.79
C ALA A 302 0.96 -13.87 -1.13
N ALA A 303 0.86 -14.75 -0.11
CA ALA A 303 0.77 -16.21 -0.32
C ALA A 303 -0.44 -16.64 -1.16
N GLN A 304 -1.57 -15.93 -1.04
CA GLN A 304 -2.78 -16.19 -1.83
C GLN A 304 -2.52 -16.19 -3.35
N THR A 305 -1.64 -15.29 -3.83
CA THR A 305 -1.31 -15.21 -5.26
C THR A 305 -0.59 -16.48 -5.75
N TYR A 306 0.32 -17.01 -4.94
CA TYR A 306 1.02 -18.26 -5.22
C TYR A 306 0.08 -19.47 -5.12
N ALA A 307 -0.83 -19.48 -4.15
CA ALA A 307 -1.82 -20.54 -4.00
C ALA A 307 -2.74 -20.64 -5.24
N TRP A 308 -3.14 -19.50 -5.83
CA TRP A 308 -3.87 -19.51 -7.10
C TRP A 308 -3.04 -20.08 -8.24
N MET A 309 -1.75 -19.74 -8.32
CA MET A 309 -0.87 -20.28 -9.38
C MET A 309 -0.62 -21.77 -9.20
N GLU A 310 -0.45 -22.25 -7.97
CA GLU A 310 -0.34 -23.67 -7.65
C GLU A 310 -1.58 -24.45 -8.11
N GLU A 311 -2.78 -23.94 -7.76
CA GLU A 311 -4.05 -24.61 -8.04
C GLU A 311 -4.41 -24.57 -9.54
N LYS A 312 -4.25 -23.42 -10.19
CA LYS A 312 -4.81 -23.15 -11.53
C LYS A 312 -3.76 -23.21 -12.64
N TYR A 313 -2.49 -22.94 -12.32
CA TYR A 313 -1.39 -22.82 -13.29
C TYR A 313 -0.12 -23.57 -12.83
N PRO A 314 -0.18 -24.89 -12.53
CA PRO A 314 0.89 -25.62 -11.85
C PRO A 314 2.23 -25.61 -12.60
N LYS A 315 2.22 -25.54 -13.95
CA LYS A 315 3.46 -25.40 -14.75
C LYS A 315 4.16 -24.07 -14.49
N LEU A 316 3.40 -22.98 -14.40
CA LEU A 316 3.91 -21.65 -14.07
C LEU A 316 4.46 -21.65 -12.64
N PHE A 317 3.73 -22.26 -11.70
CA PHE A 317 4.16 -22.39 -10.31
C PHE A 317 5.51 -23.11 -10.17
N GLU A 318 5.75 -24.19 -10.91
CA GLU A 318 7.05 -24.87 -10.89
C GLU A 318 8.19 -24.02 -11.46
N GLN A 319 7.93 -23.18 -12.46
CA GLN A 319 8.91 -22.19 -12.94
C GLN A 319 9.24 -21.16 -11.86
N ILE A 320 8.22 -20.68 -11.12
CA ILE A 320 8.42 -19.78 -9.98
C ILE A 320 9.28 -20.45 -8.91
N ARG A 321 8.96 -21.70 -8.52
CA ARG A 321 9.75 -22.47 -7.55
C ARG A 321 11.21 -22.59 -7.98
N GLN A 322 11.46 -22.80 -9.27
CA GLN A 322 12.82 -22.84 -9.81
C GLN A 322 13.53 -21.49 -9.64
N ARG A 323 12.88 -20.36 -9.97
CA ARG A 323 13.48 -19.03 -9.80
C ARG A 323 13.69 -18.64 -8.33
N VAL A 324 12.87 -19.14 -7.42
CA VAL A 324 13.08 -18.99 -5.97
C VAL A 324 14.35 -19.74 -5.53
N ARG A 325 14.53 -21.00 -5.97
CA ARG A 325 15.76 -21.77 -5.66
C ARG A 325 17.02 -21.12 -6.21
N GLU A 326 16.92 -20.44 -7.35
CA GLU A 326 18.02 -19.68 -7.95
C GLU A 326 18.33 -18.36 -7.21
N GLY A 327 17.50 -17.95 -6.26
CA GLY A 327 17.63 -16.65 -5.56
C GLY A 327 17.23 -15.45 -6.42
N ARG A 328 16.57 -15.68 -7.56
CA ARG A 328 16.15 -14.61 -8.49
C ARG A 328 14.72 -14.16 -8.27
N TRP A 329 13.92 -14.97 -7.57
CA TRP A 329 12.58 -14.63 -7.13
C TRP A 329 12.57 -14.60 -5.59
N GLU A 330 12.56 -13.40 -5.01
CA GLU A 330 12.50 -13.17 -3.58
C GLU A 330 11.06 -13.22 -3.08
N ILE A 331 10.85 -13.99 -2.01
CA ILE A 331 9.58 -14.02 -1.28
C ILE A 331 9.71 -13.09 -0.06
N VAL A 332 8.82 -12.10 0.03
CA VAL A 332 8.70 -11.16 1.15
C VAL A 332 7.31 -11.23 1.79
N GLY A 333 6.99 -10.35 2.73
CA GLY A 333 5.65 -10.25 3.33
C GLY A 333 5.41 -11.29 4.41
N GLY A 334 5.40 -12.56 4.01
CA GLY A 334 5.11 -13.69 4.89
C GLY A 334 3.65 -13.74 5.34
N VAL A 335 2.76 -13.03 4.66
CA VAL A 335 1.32 -12.93 4.96
C VAL A 335 0.48 -13.75 3.99
N TRP A 336 -0.72 -14.15 4.41
CA TRP A 336 -1.68 -14.77 3.50
C TRP A 336 -2.12 -13.78 2.41
N VAL A 337 -2.52 -12.57 2.82
CA VAL A 337 -2.76 -11.41 1.95
C VAL A 337 -2.16 -10.15 2.57
N GLU A 338 -1.93 -9.12 1.76
CA GLU A 338 -1.54 -7.79 2.25
C GLU A 338 -2.75 -7.12 2.91
N SER A 339 -3.00 -7.47 4.18
CA SER A 339 -4.17 -7.04 4.94
C SER A 339 -4.10 -5.59 5.39
N ASP A 340 -5.27 -5.03 5.73
CA ASP A 340 -5.32 -3.86 6.60
C ASP A 340 -4.64 -4.18 7.96
N MET A 341 -4.00 -3.19 8.56
CA MET A 341 -3.18 -3.37 9.77
C MET A 341 -3.78 -2.70 11.02
N ASN A 342 -5.03 -2.21 10.94
CA ASN A 342 -5.72 -1.53 12.04
C ASN A 342 -7.03 -2.21 12.46
N LEU A 343 -7.85 -2.62 11.49
CA LEU A 343 -9.19 -3.18 11.71
C LEU A 343 -9.19 -4.65 12.19
N PRO A 344 -8.33 -5.56 11.68
CA PRO A 344 -8.30 -6.94 12.14
C PRO A 344 -7.96 -7.06 13.62
N HIS A 345 -8.49 -8.09 14.29
CA HIS A 345 -8.04 -8.46 15.63
C HIS A 345 -6.56 -8.90 15.62
N GLY A 346 -5.87 -8.76 16.75
CA GLY A 346 -4.45 -9.15 16.88
C GLY A 346 -4.19 -10.62 16.50
N GLU A 347 -5.08 -11.54 16.87
CA GLU A 347 -4.96 -12.95 16.45
C GLU A 347 -5.12 -13.11 14.93
N SER A 348 -5.99 -12.33 14.27
CA SER A 348 -6.11 -12.35 12.81
C SER A 348 -4.81 -11.90 12.14
N LEU A 349 -4.15 -10.87 12.67
CA LEU A 349 -2.82 -10.46 12.19
C LEU A 349 -1.79 -11.58 12.40
N VAL A 350 -1.77 -12.24 13.56
CA VAL A 350 -0.93 -13.43 13.78
C VAL A 350 -1.26 -14.54 12.77
N ARG A 351 -2.54 -14.76 12.45
CA ARG A 351 -2.96 -15.74 11.44
C ARG A 351 -2.53 -15.34 10.03
N GLN A 352 -2.54 -14.07 9.65
CA GLN A 352 -1.99 -13.61 8.37
C GLN A 352 -0.55 -14.14 8.20
N PHE A 353 0.30 -13.89 9.21
CA PHE A 353 1.69 -14.34 9.19
C PHE A 353 1.82 -15.87 9.32
N LEU A 354 1.05 -16.51 10.18
CA LEU A 354 1.11 -17.96 10.38
C LEU A 354 0.78 -18.72 9.10
N HIS A 355 -0.31 -18.36 8.41
CA HIS A 355 -0.71 -19.02 7.18
C HIS A 355 0.25 -18.68 6.02
N GLY A 356 0.70 -17.42 5.92
CA GLY A 356 1.66 -17.00 4.89
C GLY A 356 3.03 -17.67 5.04
N THR A 357 3.69 -17.50 6.18
CA THR A 357 5.01 -18.11 6.44
C THR A 357 5.00 -19.63 6.35
N ARG A 358 3.95 -20.30 6.85
CA ARG A 358 3.80 -21.75 6.71
C ARG A 358 3.71 -22.15 5.24
N TYR A 359 2.88 -21.48 4.45
CA TYR A 359 2.75 -21.76 3.02
C TYR A 359 4.10 -21.61 2.30
N PHE A 360 4.82 -20.51 2.54
CA PHE A 360 6.11 -20.28 1.90
C PHE A 360 7.18 -21.29 2.32
N LYS A 361 7.21 -21.67 3.60
CA LYS A 361 8.10 -22.72 4.10
C LYS A 361 7.79 -24.07 3.45
N GLU A 362 6.51 -24.47 3.39
CA GLU A 362 6.10 -25.76 2.82
C GLU A 362 6.36 -25.87 1.31
N LYS A 363 6.06 -24.81 0.55
CA LYS A 363 6.12 -24.86 -0.92
C LYS A 363 7.50 -24.52 -1.50
N PHE A 364 8.22 -23.62 -0.85
CA PHE A 364 9.48 -23.07 -1.34
C PHE A 364 10.67 -23.32 -0.43
N GLY A 365 10.46 -23.76 0.82
CA GLY A 365 11.53 -23.83 1.82
C GLY A 365 12.04 -22.45 2.26
N ALA A 366 11.27 -21.39 1.99
CA ALA A 366 11.69 -20.01 2.23
C ALA A 366 11.48 -19.60 3.69
N GLU A 367 12.49 -18.98 4.29
CA GLU A 367 12.40 -18.28 5.57
C GLU A 367 12.24 -16.78 5.32
N VAL A 368 11.01 -16.30 5.46
CA VAL A 368 10.69 -14.90 5.16
C VAL A 368 11.07 -14.04 6.37
N ARG A 369 12.02 -13.10 6.18
CA ARG A 369 12.54 -12.18 7.22
C ARG A 369 12.11 -10.72 7.04
N VAL A 370 11.45 -10.40 5.92
CA VAL A 370 11.01 -9.06 5.56
C VAL A 370 9.50 -9.02 5.54
N GLY A 371 8.89 -8.27 6.47
CA GLY A 371 7.50 -7.88 6.37
C GLY A 371 7.32 -6.85 5.25
N TRP A 372 6.26 -7.02 4.44
CA TRP A 372 6.00 -6.24 3.25
C TRP A 372 4.52 -5.88 3.21
N ASN A 373 4.21 -4.59 3.33
CA ASN A 373 2.86 -4.07 3.26
C ASN A 373 2.92 -2.58 2.87
N PRO A 374 3.07 -2.28 1.57
CA PRO A 374 3.26 -0.92 1.08
C PRO A 374 2.00 -0.06 1.21
N ASP A 375 0.81 -0.66 1.10
CA ASP A 375 -0.42 0.07 0.79
C ASP A 375 -1.53 0.08 1.86
N ALA A 376 -1.35 -0.56 3.03
CA ALA A 376 -2.36 -0.47 4.08
C ALA A 376 -2.52 0.96 4.65
N PHE A 377 -3.73 1.24 5.12
CA PHE A 377 -4.16 2.56 5.56
C PHE A 377 -3.79 2.84 7.03
N GLY A 378 -2.49 2.83 7.31
CA GLY A 378 -1.92 3.02 8.64
C GLY A 378 -1.54 1.71 9.34
N TYR A 379 -0.75 1.80 10.42
CA TYR A 379 -0.20 0.62 11.10
C TYR A 379 -0.16 0.79 12.61
N ASN A 380 -0.79 -0.15 13.33
CA ASN A 380 -0.88 -0.12 14.78
C ASN A 380 0.49 -0.30 15.48
N TRP A 381 0.64 0.29 16.68
CA TRP A 381 1.90 0.32 17.44
C TRP A 381 2.40 -1.06 17.92
N GLN A 382 1.54 -2.08 18.00
CA GLN A 382 1.95 -3.44 18.41
C GLN A 382 2.56 -4.27 17.27
N LEU A 383 2.47 -3.81 16.02
CA LEU A 383 2.90 -4.58 14.85
C LEU A 383 4.38 -5.01 14.90
N PRO A 384 5.36 -4.22 15.40
CA PRO A 384 6.75 -4.68 15.55
C PRO A 384 6.89 -5.96 16.39
N GLN A 385 6.08 -6.11 17.44
CA GLN A 385 6.09 -7.32 18.27
C GLN A 385 5.57 -8.53 17.48
N ILE A 386 4.47 -8.35 16.75
CA ILE A 386 3.88 -9.40 15.92
C ILE A 386 4.85 -9.82 14.82
N LEU A 387 5.44 -8.85 14.11
CA LEU A 387 6.46 -9.07 13.08
C LEU A 387 7.65 -9.86 13.63
N LYS A 388 8.25 -9.43 14.75
CA LYS A 388 9.39 -10.13 15.36
C LYS A 388 9.06 -11.54 15.79
N LYS A 389 7.89 -11.75 16.42
CA LYS A 389 7.43 -13.10 16.80
C LYS A 389 7.10 -14.00 15.61
N SER A 390 6.89 -13.40 14.44
CA SER A 390 6.65 -14.11 13.18
C SER A 390 7.92 -14.34 12.36
N GLY A 391 9.10 -13.97 12.89
CA GLY A 391 10.40 -14.17 12.24
C GLY A 391 10.85 -13.01 11.33
N MET A 392 10.11 -11.89 11.30
CA MET A 392 10.45 -10.72 10.50
C MET A 392 11.37 -9.79 11.28
N ASP A 393 12.56 -9.51 10.75
CA ASP A 393 13.50 -8.55 11.31
C ASP A 393 13.36 -7.16 10.70
N PHE A 394 12.79 -7.12 9.49
CA PHE A 394 12.71 -5.95 8.64
C PHE A 394 11.28 -5.68 8.22
N PHE A 395 10.95 -4.42 7.96
CA PHE A 395 9.63 -4.01 7.47
C PHE A 395 9.72 -2.97 6.36
N VAL A 396 8.89 -3.12 5.33
CA VAL A 396 8.75 -2.14 4.24
C VAL A 396 7.29 -1.72 4.11
N THR A 397 7.04 -0.41 4.14
CA THR A 397 5.72 0.21 3.96
C THR A 397 5.88 1.58 3.27
N GLN A 398 4.83 2.14 2.61
CA GLN A 398 4.92 3.41 1.87
C GLN A 398 3.79 4.42 2.15
N LYS A 399 2.57 3.97 2.49
CA LYS A 399 1.37 4.84 2.47
C LYS A 399 1.44 6.09 3.37
N ILE A 400 2.27 6.09 4.40
CA ILE A 400 2.40 7.23 5.35
C ILE A 400 2.89 8.54 4.68
N PHE A 401 3.44 8.49 3.45
CA PHE A 401 3.75 9.71 2.70
C PHE A 401 2.52 10.51 2.27
N TRP A 402 1.34 9.91 2.37
CA TRP A 402 0.07 10.52 1.97
C TRP A 402 -0.59 11.30 3.11
N ASN A 403 0.10 11.55 4.22
CA ASN A 403 -0.40 12.46 5.25
C ASN A 403 -0.60 13.88 4.70
N GLU A 404 -1.77 14.48 4.99
CA GLU A 404 -2.16 15.79 4.47
C GLU A 404 -1.39 16.93 5.12
N VAL A 405 -1.11 16.80 6.43
CA VAL A 405 -0.55 17.85 7.27
C VAL A 405 0.79 17.42 7.85
N THR A 406 0.87 16.23 8.47
CA THR A 406 2.07 15.80 9.18
C THR A 406 2.95 14.91 8.32
N ARG A 407 4.03 15.49 7.77
CA ARG A 407 5.04 14.72 7.05
C ARG A 407 5.83 13.81 8.00
N PHE A 408 5.81 12.51 7.73
CA PHE A 408 6.62 11.55 8.48
C PHE A 408 8.13 11.82 8.27
N PRO A 409 8.94 11.86 9.35
CA PRO A 409 10.30 12.42 9.28
C PRO A 409 11.37 11.41 8.83
N TYR A 410 11.10 10.11 8.83
CA TYR A 410 12.15 9.09 8.69
C TYR A 410 12.04 8.26 7.40
N ARG A 411 13.21 7.81 6.89
CA ARG A 411 13.32 6.94 5.71
C ARG A 411 13.88 5.54 6.04
N LEU A 412 14.68 5.45 7.09
CA LEU A 412 15.20 4.20 7.67
C LEU A 412 15.24 4.40 9.19
N PHE A 413 14.55 3.57 9.95
CA PHE A 413 14.36 3.76 11.38
C PHE A 413 14.03 2.46 12.10
N TRP A 414 14.30 2.38 13.39
CA TRP A 414 13.79 1.32 14.25
C TRP A 414 12.35 1.61 14.63
N TRP A 415 11.43 0.70 14.32
CA TRP A 415 10.07 0.78 14.84
C TRP A 415 9.94 -0.11 16.07
N GLU A 416 9.64 0.50 17.22
CA GLU A 416 9.62 -0.15 18.53
C GLU A 416 8.18 -0.25 19.07
N ALA A 417 7.76 -1.47 19.38
CA ALA A 417 6.48 -1.75 20.05
C ALA A 417 6.58 -1.45 21.57
N PRO A 418 5.43 -1.33 22.28
CA PRO A 418 5.41 -1.06 23.73
C PRO A 418 6.19 -2.06 24.59
N ASP A 419 6.40 -3.30 24.12
CA ASP A 419 7.18 -4.33 24.83
C ASP A 419 8.69 -4.23 24.60
N GLY A 420 9.14 -3.27 23.77
CA GLY A 420 10.54 -3.10 23.39
C GLY A 420 10.99 -3.92 22.17
N SER A 421 10.11 -4.74 21.58
CA SER A 421 10.42 -5.43 20.32
C SER A 421 10.63 -4.41 19.20
N ARG A 422 11.66 -4.62 18.37
CA ARG A 422 12.02 -3.70 17.28
C ARG A 422 12.20 -4.41 15.94
N VAL A 423 11.71 -3.78 14.87
CA VAL A 423 12.04 -4.11 13.47
C VAL A 423 12.71 -2.91 12.80
N LEU A 424 13.67 -3.15 11.90
CA LEU A 424 14.25 -2.08 11.11
C LEU A 424 13.34 -1.82 9.92
N THR A 425 12.81 -0.61 9.85
CA THR A 425 11.78 -0.24 8.88
C THR A 425 12.36 0.68 7.81
N TYR A 426 12.07 0.36 6.55
CA TYR A 426 12.41 1.18 5.39
C TYR A 426 11.15 1.81 4.78
N PHE A 427 11.28 3.08 4.42
CA PHE A 427 10.22 3.87 3.83
C PHE A 427 10.64 4.32 2.42
N PRO A 428 10.17 3.64 1.34
CA PRO A 428 10.50 3.97 -0.04
C PRO A 428 9.75 5.22 -0.49
N ASN A 429 10.23 5.87 -1.56
CA ASN A 429 9.55 7.03 -2.12
C ASN A 429 8.18 6.64 -2.72
N HIS A 430 8.16 5.51 -3.44
CA HIS A 430 6.99 4.84 -3.99
C HIS A 430 7.31 3.34 -4.08
N TYR A 431 6.29 2.51 -4.28
CA TYR A 431 6.43 1.05 -4.45
C TYR A 431 6.31 0.58 -5.91
N GLY A 432 6.26 1.50 -6.88
CA GLY A 432 5.94 1.22 -8.29
C GLY A 432 6.51 2.28 -9.22
N ASN A 433 7.83 2.44 -9.22
CA ASN A 433 8.51 3.47 -10.00
C ASN A 433 8.95 2.97 -11.37
N PRO A 434 9.08 3.86 -12.37
CA PRO A 434 9.92 3.58 -13.54
C PRO A 434 11.41 3.54 -13.17
N ILE A 435 12.24 3.08 -14.10
CA ILE A 435 13.70 3.24 -14.00
C ILE A 435 14.10 4.47 -14.80
N GLU A 436 14.29 5.58 -14.09
CA GLU A 436 14.72 6.86 -14.68
C GLU A 436 15.93 7.42 -13.91
N PRO A 437 17.07 7.67 -14.57
CA PRO A 437 18.35 7.90 -13.89
C PRO A 437 18.38 9.14 -13.01
N VAL A 438 17.76 10.24 -13.47
CA VAL A 438 17.79 11.54 -12.76
C VAL A 438 16.83 11.53 -11.57
N PRO A 439 15.55 11.11 -11.69
CA PRO A 439 14.68 10.91 -10.53
C PRO A 439 15.28 9.95 -9.49
N MET A 440 15.84 8.82 -9.92
CA MET A 440 16.49 7.87 -9.00
C MET A 440 17.68 8.49 -8.26
N ALA A 441 18.51 9.31 -8.91
CA ALA A 441 19.61 10.01 -8.26
C ALA A 441 19.12 11.06 -7.26
N LYS A 442 17.99 11.73 -7.54
CA LYS A 442 17.36 12.67 -6.61
C LYS A 442 16.85 11.93 -5.37
N ASP A 443 16.15 10.82 -5.55
CA ASP A 443 15.67 10.00 -4.43
C ASP A 443 16.82 9.45 -3.58
N LEU A 444 17.90 9.00 -4.22
CA LEU A 444 19.15 8.61 -3.55
C LEU A 444 19.75 9.77 -2.77
N ALA A 445 19.79 10.98 -3.33
CA ALA A 445 20.31 12.17 -2.66
C ALA A 445 19.48 12.54 -1.41
N ASP A 446 18.16 12.58 -1.57
CA ASP A 446 17.22 12.87 -0.48
C ASP A 446 17.30 11.81 0.62
N TYR A 447 17.37 10.53 0.23
CA TYR A 447 17.55 9.40 1.16
C TYR A 447 18.89 9.48 1.91
N THR A 448 19.98 9.78 1.18
CA THR A 448 21.31 9.90 1.79
C THR A 448 21.35 11.07 2.77
N ALA A 449 20.74 12.21 2.41
CA ALA A 449 20.66 13.37 3.29
C ALA A 449 19.84 13.07 4.57
N ALA A 450 18.77 12.28 4.46
CA ALA A 450 17.90 11.93 5.57
C ALA A 450 18.49 10.85 6.51
N THR A 451 19.34 9.95 6.00
CA THR A 451 19.76 8.74 6.74
C THR A 451 21.27 8.59 6.90
N GLY A 452 22.08 9.31 6.12
CA GLY A 452 23.51 9.08 6.02
C GLY A 452 23.90 7.76 5.34
N HIS A 453 22.94 6.98 4.84
CA HIS A 453 23.18 5.74 4.10
C HIS A 453 23.31 6.04 2.60
N ARG A 454 24.37 5.51 1.98
CA ARG A 454 24.73 5.82 0.58
C ARG A 454 24.21 4.77 -0.41
N GLU A 455 23.49 3.75 0.06
CA GLU A 455 22.79 2.78 -0.78
C GLU A 455 21.27 3.03 -0.66
N TYR A 456 20.60 3.32 -1.76
CA TYR A 456 19.15 3.53 -1.83
C TYR A 456 18.47 2.31 -2.46
N MET A 457 17.37 1.83 -1.86
CA MET A 457 16.55 0.78 -2.46
C MET A 457 15.44 1.39 -3.31
N HIS A 458 15.55 1.21 -4.63
CA HIS A 458 14.59 1.68 -5.62
C HIS A 458 13.62 0.58 -5.99
N LEU A 459 12.35 0.73 -5.57
CA LEU A 459 11.29 -0.21 -5.92
C LEU A 459 10.72 0.15 -7.29
N TYR A 460 10.83 -0.75 -8.26
CA TYR A 460 10.37 -0.51 -9.64
C TYR A 460 9.41 -1.58 -10.13
N GLY A 461 8.57 -1.19 -11.08
CA GLY A 461 7.51 -2.02 -11.67
C GLY A 461 6.19 -1.26 -11.77
N VAL A 462 5.29 -1.79 -12.60
CA VAL A 462 3.88 -1.37 -12.69
C VAL A 462 3.07 -2.17 -11.66
N GLY A 463 2.13 -1.53 -10.98
CA GLY A 463 1.39 -2.13 -9.87
C GLY A 463 -0.10 -1.81 -9.85
N ASP A 464 -0.69 -2.01 -8.69
CA ASP A 464 -2.12 -1.92 -8.33
C ASP A 464 -2.99 -2.95 -9.09
N HIS A 465 -2.94 -3.00 -10.42
CA HIS A 465 -3.61 -4.02 -11.25
C HIS A 465 -2.64 -4.95 -12.01
N GLY A 466 -1.44 -5.18 -11.45
CA GLY A 466 -0.40 -6.01 -12.06
C GLY A 466 0.49 -5.33 -13.10
N GLY A 467 1.21 -6.13 -13.89
CA GLY A 467 2.18 -5.69 -14.90
C GLY A 467 3.63 -5.92 -14.47
N GLY A 468 4.02 -5.45 -13.28
CA GLY A 468 5.36 -5.63 -12.73
C GLY A 468 6.47 -4.94 -13.55
N PRO A 469 7.73 -5.37 -13.41
CA PRO A 469 8.84 -4.86 -14.21
C PRO A 469 8.65 -5.03 -15.71
N THR A 470 8.98 -3.99 -16.49
CA THR A 470 8.88 -4.02 -17.96
C THR A 470 10.24 -4.21 -18.63
N ARG A 471 10.24 -4.62 -19.90
CA ARG A 471 11.46 -4.68 -20.73
C ARG A 471 12.17 -3.33 -20.79
N SER A 472 11.43 -2.24 -21.00
CA SER A 472 12.01 -0.90 -21.12
C SER A 472 12.74 -0.47 -19.86
N MET A 473 12.20 -0.81 -18.68
CA MET A 473 12.87 -0.59 -17.40
C MET A 473 14.19 -1.38 -17.32
N LEU A 474 14.18 -2.67 -17.69
CA LEU A 474 15.38 -3.51 -17.64
C LEU A 474 16.45 -3.09 -18.66
N GLU A 475 16.07 -2.66 -19.86
CA GLU A 475 16.98 -2.08 -20.86
C GLU A 475 17.62 -0.79 -20.36
N THR A 476 16.83 0.08 -19.72
CA THR A 476 17.32 1.32 -19.13
C THR A 476 18.29 1.03 -17.99
N ALA A 477 17.95 0.09 -17.10
CA ALA A 477 18.85 -0.37 -16.05
C ALA A 477 20.15 -0.94 -16.64
N ALA A 478 20.09 -1.79 -17.65
CA ALA A 478 21.28 -2.35 -18.30
C ALA A 478 22.22 -1.27 -18.85
N ARG A 479 21.65 -0.22 -19.46
CA ARG A 479 22.42 0.95 -19.95
C ARG A 479 23.17 1.65 -18.83
N TRP A 480 22.48 1.98 -17.74
CA TRP A 480 23.04 2.71 -16.60
C TRP A 480 23.93 1.87 -15.68
N ARG A 481 23.83 0.53 -15.78
CA ARG A 481 24.74 -0.42 -15.15
C ARG A 481 26.05 -0.62 -15.91
N SER A 482 26.10 -0.28 -17.20
CA SER A 482 27.27 -0.53 -18.03
C SER A 482 28.54 0.14 -17.48
N ALA A 483 29.70 -0.47 -17.73
CA ALA A 483 30.98 0.04 -17.26
C ALA A 483 31.28 1.46 -17.76
N GLY A 484 30.77 1.81 -18.94
CA GLY A 484 30.93 3.12 -19.54
C GLY A 484 30.03 4.21 -18.98
N ALA A 485 28.99 3.90 -18.21
CA ALA A 485 28.04 4.90 -17.71
C ALA A 485 28.64 5.76 -16.58
N ILE A 486 28.49 7.09 -16.69
CA ILE A 486 28.85 8.03 -15.63
C ILE A 486 27.68 8.15 -14.64
N TYR A 487 27.60 7.18 -13.73
CA TYR A 487 26.44 7.01 -12.84
C TYR A 487 26.83 6.33 -11.52
N PRO A 488 26.03 6.48 -10.44
CA PRO A 488 26.16 5.64 -9.25
C PRO A 488 26.20 4.15 -9.56
N ARG A 489 26.64 3.33 -8.60
CA ARG A 489 26.54 1.87 -8.76
C ARG A 489 25.07 1.49 -8.82
N LEU A 490 24.62 0.97 -9.95
CA LEU A 490 23.29 0.40 -10.10
C LEU A 490 23.43 -1.13 -10.17
N PHE A 491 22.57 -1.84 -9.46
CA PHE A 491 22.50 -3.30 -9.58
C PHE A 491 21.09 -3.77 -9.26
N PHE A 492 20.67 -4.85 -9.90
CA PHE A 492 19.51 -5.61 -9.47
C PHE A 492 19.85 -6.30 -8.15
N GLY A 493 18.87 -6.39 -7.27
CA GLY A 493 19.06 -7.06 -5.99
C GLY A 493 17.74 -7.34 -5.29
N THR A 494 17.86 -7.82 -4.07
CA THR A 494 16.74 -8.18 -3.20
C THR A 494 16.58 -7.18 -2.07
N VAL A 495 15.40 -7.18 -1.46
CA VAL A 495 15.10 -6.38 -0.26
C VAL A 495 15.96 -6.87 0.90
N HIS A 496 16.14 -8.18 1.03
CA HIS A 496 16.97 -8.77 2.07
C HIS A 496 18.42 -8.26 2.02
N GLU A 497 19.04 -8.26 0.83
CA GLU A 497 20.41 -7.76 0.67
C GLU A 497 20.58 -6.29 1.05
N PHE A 498 19.57 -5.45 0.79
CA PHE A 498 19.58 -4.05 1.21
C PHE A 498 19.65 -3.94 2.73
N PHE A 499 18.78 -4.67 3.44
CA PHE A 499 18.75 -4.63 4.90
C PHE A 499 20.00 -5.23 5.54
N GLU A 500 20.53 -6.34 5.02
CA GLU A 500 21.78 -6.94 5.52
C GLU A 500 22.96 -5.96 5.41
N ARG A 501 23.03 -5.19 4.31
CA ARG A 501 24.05 -4.13 4.16
C ARG A 501 23.82 -2.95 5.09
N ALA A 502 22.58 -2.49 5.23
CA ALA A 502 22.25 -1.43 6.17
C ALA A 502 22.58 -1.84 7.62
N MET A 503 22.35 -3.11 7.97
CA MET A 503 22.69 -3.69 9.27
C MET A 503 24.20 -3.73 9.51
N ALA A 504 25.01 -4.02 8.48
CA ALA A 504 26.48 -3.98 8.59
C ALA A 504 27.02 -2.57 8.88
N GLU A 505 26.30 -1.52 8.49
CA GLU A 505 26.66 -0.12 8.74
C GLU A 505 25.92 0.51 9.93
N LEU A 506 25.10 -0.26 10.65
CA LEU A 506 24.17 0.23 11.65
C LEU A 506 24.80 1.14 12.72
N PRO A 507 26.00 0.87 13.28
CA PRO A 507 26.64 1.77 14.25
C PRO A 507 26.96 3.15 13.69
N ARG A 508 27.27 3.24 12.39
CA ARG A 508 27.53 4.48 11.67
C ARG A 508 26.24 5.21 11.31
N LEU A 509 25.22 4.46 10.87
CA LEU A 509 23.93 5.02 10.47
C LEU A 509 23.14 5.55 11.67
N ASN A 510 23.24 4.87 12.82
CA ASN A 510 22.50 5.17 14.05
C ASN A 510 21.03 5.57 13.80
N PRO A 511 20.19 4.68 13.19
CA PRO A 511 18.84 5.03 12.79
C PRO A 511 17.98 5.48 13.99
N PRO A 512 17.09 6.48 13.82
CA PRO A 512 16.20 6.93 14.87
C PRO A 512 15.22 5.82 15.28
N VAL A 513 14.61 5.96 16.46
CA VAL A 513 13.60 5.03 16.97
C VAL A 513 12.23 5.71 16.95
N TRP A 514 11.25 5.10 16.30
CA TRP A 514 9.84 5.49 16.34
C TRP A 514 9.09 4.62 17.37
N ARG A 515 8.43 5.27 18.34
CA ARG A 515 7.70 4.63 19.45
C ARG A 515 6.23 5.06 19.46
N ASP A 516 5.58 4.87 18.32
CA ASP A 516 4.16 5.14 18.18
C ASP A 516 3.59 4.28 17.05
N GLU A 517 2.29 4.38 16.82
CA GLU A 517 1.68 3.92 15.58
C GLU A 517 2.23 4.70 14.37
N LEU A 518 2.16 4.08 13.20
CA LEU A 518 2.37 4.78 11.94
C LEU A 518 1.01 5.28 11.45
N TYR A 519 0.60 6.43 11.98
CA TYR A 519 -0.71 7.02 11.73
C TYR A 519 -0.81 7.62 10.32
N LEU A 520 -1.87 7.25 9.60
CA LEU A 520 -2.23 7.82 8.30
C LEU A 520 -3.40 8.81 8.46
N GLU A 521 -3.18 10.06 8.05
CA GLU A 521 -4.16 11.15 8.20
C GLU A 521 -5.28 11.10 7.14
N THR A 522 -5.00 10.48 6.00
CA THR A 522 -5.93 10.25 4.90
C THR A 522 -6.75 8.97 5.10
N HIS A 523 -7.78 8.79 4.27
CA HIS A 523 -8.60 7.57 4.22
C HIS A 523 -9.36 7.21 5.52
N ARG A 524 -9.50 8.13 6.48
CA ARG A 524 -10.20 7.89 7.77
C ARG A 524 -11.65 7.42 7.62
N GLY A 525 -12.32 7.77 6.52
CA GLY A 525 -13.68 7.29 6.22
C GLY A 525 -13.79 5.77 6.04
N THR A 526 -12.66 5.10 5.76
CA THR A 526 -12.61 3.64 5.61
C THR A 526 -12.86 2.89 6.93
N TYR A 527 -12.70 3.54 8.09
CA TYR A 527 -13.02 2.93 9.37
C TYR A 527 -14.54 2.77 9.60
N THR A 528 -15.38 3.54 8.90
CA THR A 528 -16.84 3.54 9.07
C THR A 528 -17.61 3.06 7.84
N SER A 529 -17.07 3.21 6.62
CA SER A 529 -17.64 2.65 5.39
C SER A 529 -17.89 1.14 5.51
N GLN A 530 -18.86 0.57 4.78
CA GLN A 530 -19.11 -0.88 4.76
C GLN A 530 -19.20 -1.53 6.15
N ALA A 531 -19.97 -0.92 7.06
CA ALA A 531 -20.10 -1.37 8.44
C ALA A 531 -20.54 -2.85 8.57
N THR A 532 -21.34 -3.35 7.63
CA THR A 532 -21.75 -4.77 7.57
C THR A 532 -20.55 -5.70 7.39
N THR A 533 -19.63 -5.39 6.49
CA THR A 533 -18.39 -6.16 6.27
C THR A 533 -17.55 -6.21 7.54
N LYS A 534 -17.37 -5.07 8.21
CA LYS A 534 -16.61 -4.97 9.47
C LYS A 534 -17.27 -5.76 10.60
N ARG A 535 -18.61 -5.69 10.70
CA ARG A 535 -19.39 -6.50 11.64
C ARG A 535 -19.23 -8.00 11.35
N ASN A 536 -19.31 -8.40 10.08
CA ASN A 536 -19.13 -9.78 9.65
C ASN A 536 -17.73 -10.31 9.97
N ASN A 537 -16.67 -9.50 9.73
CA ASN A 537 -15.30 -9.82 10.13
C ASN A 537 -15.22 -10.06 11.64
N ARG A 538 -15.62 -9.07 12.46
CA ARG A 538 -15.52 -9.17 13.92
C ARG A 538 -16.30 -10.36 14.50
N GLN A 539 -17.50 -10.63 13.98
CA GLN A 539 -18.29 -11.79 14.40
C GLN A 539 -17.64 -13.11 14.00
N SER A 540 -17.01 -13.17 12.84
CA SER A 540 -16.30 -14.35 12.36
C SER A 540 -15.03 -14.62 13.17
N GLU A 541 -14.25 -13.58 13.48
CA GLU A 541 -13.09 -13.68 14.39
C GLU A 541 -13.51 -14.26 15.74
N ILE A 542 -14.55 -13.70 16.38
CA ILE A 542 -15.05 -14.20 17.68
C ILE A 542 -15.52 -15.65 17.57
N LEU A 543 -16.27 -15.98 16.52
CA LEU A 543 -16.80 -17.33 16.31
C LEU A 543 -15.68 -18.35 16.15
N LEU A 544 -14.71 -18.09 15.27
CA LEU A 544 -13.62 -19.02 14.99
C LEU A 544 -12.72 -19.21 16.21
N LEU A 545 -12.40 -18.12 16.95
CA LEU A 545 -11.63 -18.25 18.19
C LEU A 545 -12.36 -19.08 19.25
N ASN A 546 -13.68 -18.94 19.36
CA ASN A 546 -14.46 -19.77 20.27
C ASN A 546 -14.51 -21.23 19.80
N ALA A 547 -14.70 -21.46 18.51
CA ALA A 547 -14.72 -22.78 17.89
C ALA A 547 -13.39 -23.51 18.15
N GLU A 548 -12.24 -22.85 17.94
CA GLU A 548 -10.91 -23.42 18.19
C GLU A 548 -10.67 -23.74 19.66
N LYS A 549 -11.01 -22.83 20.58
CA LYS A 549 -10.85 -23.06 22.02
C LYS A 549 -11.61 -24.31 22.45
N PHE A 550 -12.89 -24.42 22.10
CA PHE A 550 -13.70 -25.56 22.50
C PHE A 550 -13.34 -26.83 21.73
N ALA A 551 -12.97 -26.75 20.46
CA ALA A 551 -12.47 -27.91 19.71
C ALA A 551 -11.16 -28.46 20.32
N SER A 552 -10.26 -27.58 20.76
CA SER A 552 -9.03 -27.96 21.47
C SER A 552 -9.35 -28.66 22.79
N LEU A 553 -10.33 -28.17 23.55
CA LEU A 553 -10.78 -28.83 24.78
C LEU A 553 -11.43 -30.19 24.48
N ALA A 554 -12.32 -30.26 23.49
CA ALA A 554 -12.98 -31.49 23.07
C ALA A 554 -11.97 -32.55 22.59
N GLN A 555 -10.84 -32.12 22.00
CA GLN A 555 -9.76 -33.01 21.59
C GLN A 555 -9.12 -33.77 22.75
N LEU A 556 -8.98 -33.13 23.92
CA LEU A 556 -8.50 -33.79 25.13
C LEU A 556 -9.39 -34.96 25.58
N PHE A 557 -10.63 -35.00 25.10
CA PHE A 557 -11.61 -36.03 25.41
C PHE A 557 -11.85 -37.03 24.27
N GLY A 558 -11.03 -36.99 23.20
CA GLY A 558 -11.03 -37.99 22.13
C GLY A 558 -11.68 -37.54 20.82
N ARG A 559 -12.18 -36.31 20.70
CA ARG A 559 -12.66 -35.78 19.43
C ARG A 559 -11.48 -35.34 18.55
N ALA A 560 -11.48 -35.67 17.26
CA ALA A 560 -10.45 -35.15 16.37
C ALA A 560 -10.55 -33.62 16.24
N TYR A 561 -9.41 -32.92 16.20
CA TYR A 561 -9.39 -31.48 15.95
C TYR A 561 -9.72 -31.20 14.47
N PRO A 562 -10.73 -30.36 14.16
CA PRO A 562 -11.20 -30.15 12.79
C PRO A 562 -10.30 -29.15 12.03
N GLN A 563 -9.04 -29.53 11.84
CA GLN A 563 -8.00 -28.65 11.27
C GLN A 563 -8.33 -28.17 9.85
N SER A 564 -8.86 -29.04 8.98
CA SER A 564 -9.18 -28.71 7.59
C SER A 564 -10.28 -27.66 7.50
N ASP A 565 -11.35 -27.84 8.27
CA ASP A 565 -12.51 -26.97 8.27
C ASP A 565 -12.16 -25.58 8.79
N LEU A 566 -11.39 -25.53 9.88
CA LEU A 566 -10.89 -24.28 10.45
C LEU A 566 -9.91 -23.57 9.52
N ASP A 567 -9.03 -24.30 8.81
CA ASP A 567 -8.11 -23.70 7.84
C ASP A 567 -8.86 -23.05 6.67
N VAL A 568 -9.91 -23.70 6.15
CA VAL A 568 -10.79 -23.12 5.11
C VAL A 568 -11.47 -21.84 5.63
N ALA A 569 -12.05 -21.89 6.82
CA ALA A 569 -12.74 -20.73 7.39
C ALA A 569 -11.78 -19.56 7.69
N TRP A 570 -10.60 -19.84 8.24
CA TRP A 570 -9.59 -18.80 8.50
C TRP A 570 -9.10 -18.17 7.20
N LYS A 571 -8.74 -18.94 6.18
CA LYS A 571 -8.28 -18.37 4.89
C LYS A 571 -9.31 -17.44 4.27
N LYS A 572 -10.62 -17.72 4.41
CA LYS A 572 -11.70 -16.82 3.98
C LYS A 572 -11.77 -15.54 4.79
N VAL A 573 -11.65 -15.63 6.12
CA VAL A 573 -11.56 -14.43 6.98
C VAL A 573 -10.34 -13.59 6.59
N LEU A 574 -9.16 -14.22 6.46
CA LEU A 574 -7.91 -13.53 6.13
C LEU A 574 -7.95 -12.90 4.75
N PHE A 575 -8.51 -13.58 3.74
CA PHE A 575 -8.68 -13.01 2.40
C PHE A 575 -9.54 -11.72 2.45
N ASN A 576 -10.67 -11.77 3.17
CA ASN A 576 -11.56 -10.62 3.31
C ASN A 576 -11.03 -9.52 4.25
N GLN A 577 -9.83 -9.69 4.81
CA GLN A 577 -9.07 -8.67 5.54
C GLN A 577 -8.08 -7.90 4.65
N PHE A 578 -8.03 -8.20 3.34
CA PHE A 578 -7.24 -7.43 2.36
C PHE A 578 -7.51 -5.93 2.50
N HIS A 579 -6.47 -5.10 2.30
CA HIS A 579 -6.49 -3.68 2.65
C HIS A 579 -7.49 -2.83 1.85
N ASP A 580 -8.07 -3.34 0.76
CA ASP A 580 -9.21 -2.67 0.10
C ASP A 580 -10.59 -3.25 0.43
N ILE A 581 -10.64 -4.53 0.82
CA ILE A 581 -11.91 -5.21 1.12
C ILE A 581 -12.43 -4.80 2.49
N LEU A 582 -11.62 -4.99 3.55
CA LEU A 582 -12.08 -4.74 4.92
C LEU A 582 -12.29 -3.26 5.22
N PRO A 583 -11.41 -2.34 4.79
CA PRO A 583 -11.63 -0.90 4.94
C PRO A 583 -12.80 -0.39 4.10
N GLY A 584 -13.22 -1.12 3.08
CA GLY A 584 -14.46 -0.81 2.36
C GLY A 584 -14.27 0.22 1.26
N SER A 585 -13.21 0.06 0.46
CA SER A 585 -12.82 0.88 -0.70
C SER A 585 -12.99 0.17 -2.07
N SER A 586 -13.46 -1.07 -2.10
CA SER A 586 -13.75 -1.82 -3.34
C SER A 586 -15.16 -1.58 -3.93
N ILE A 587 -15.41 -2.12 -5.13
CA ILE A 587 -16.73 -2.12 -5.79
C ILE A 587 -17.76 -3.07 -5.14
N ALA A 588 -19.05 -2.84 -5.43
CA ALA A 588 -20.15 -3.62 -4.86
C ALA A 588 -20.07 -5.14 -5.09
N ALA A 589 -19.46 -5.59 -6.19
CA ALA A 589 -19.28 -7.02 -6.47
C ALA A 589 -18.40 -7.70 -5.40
N VAL A 590 -17.34 -7.02 -4.96
CA VAL A 590 -16.40 -7.54 -3.96
C VAL A 590 -17.09 -7.79 -2.62
N TYR A 591 -17.97 -6.88 -2.16
CA TYR A 591 -18.70 -7.11 -0.90
C TYR A 591 -19.73 -8.22 -0.98
N ARG A 592 -20.36 -8.44 -2.15
CA ARG A 592 -21.24 -9.59 -2.34
C ARG A 592 -20.47 -10.91 -2.25
N ASP A 593 -19.21 -10.92 -2.67
CA ASP A 593 -18.34 -12.09 -2.54
C ASP A 593 -17.93 -12.29 -1.08
N ALA A 594 -17.49 -11.21 -0.40
CA ALA A 594 -17.17 -11.23 1.02
C ALA A 594 -18.35 -11.73 1.88
N ASP A 595 -19.58 -11.29 1.59
CA ASP A 595 -20.79 -11.72 2.31
C ASP A 595 -21.04 -13.23 2.16
N ARG A 596 -20.77 -13.81 0.98
CA ARG A 596 -20.88 -15.26 0.76
C ARG A 596 -19.81 -16.00 1.54
N ASP A 597 -18.56 -15.52 1.52
CA ASP A 597 -17.47 -16.10 2.32
C ASP A 597 -17.79 -16.07 3.81
N TYR A 598 -18.26 -14.93 4.34
CA TYR A 598 -18.63 -14.83 5.75
C TYR A 598 -19.83 -15.72 6.10
N ALA A 599 -20.76 -15.97 5.17
CA ALA A 599 -21.85 -16.94 5.38
C ALA A 599 -21.31 -18.36 5.55
N GLU A 600 -20.34 -18.75 4.73
CA GLU A 600 -19.68 -20.05 4.82
C GLU A 600 -18.85 -20.17 6.11
N VAL A 601 -18.07 -19.14 6.46
CA VAL A 601 -17.33 -19.09 7.73
C VAL A 601 -18.26 -19.27 8.92
N ARG A 602 -19.42 -18.60 8.92
CA ARG A 602 -20.42 -18.77 9.99
C ARG A 602 -20.97 -20.19 10.05
N ARG A 603 -21.18 -20.84 8.90
CA ARG A 603 -21.66 -22.23 8.84
C ARG A 603 -20.63 -23.16 9.47
N ILE A 604 -19.40 -23.16 8.94
CA ILE A 604 -18.29 -23.99 9.42
C ILE A 604 -18.01 -23.74 10.90
N GLY A 605 -17.83 -22.48 11.30
CA GLY A 605 -17.50 -22.14 12.69
C GLY A 605 -18.59 -22.54 13.68
N ARG A 606 -19.88 -22.44 13.31
CA ARG A 606 -20.99 -22.89 14.15
C ARG A 606 -21.06 -24.40 14.25
N GLU A 607 -20.83 -25.12 13.15
CA GLU A 607 -20.78 -26.59 13.15
C GLU A 607 -19.66 -27.07 14.08
N VAL A 608 -18.42 -26.58 13.88
CA VAL A 608 -17.26 -26.93 14.73
C VAL A 608 -17.53 -26.61 16.20
N LEU A 609 -18.03 -25.41 16.49
CA LEU A 609 -18.32 -25.00 17.86
C LEU A 609 -19.43 -25.87 18.48
N HIS A 610 -20.51 -26.12 17.77
CA HIS A 610 -21.63 -26.94 18.24
C HIS A 610 -21.17 -28.35 18.58
N ASP A 611 -20.41 -28.95 17.67
CA ASP A 611 -19.85 -30.29 17.79
C ASP A 611 -18.91 -30.42 18.99
N ALA A 612 -18.03 -29.45 19.17
CA ALA A 612 -17.12 -29.41 20.31
C ALA A 612 -17.88 -29.24 21.64
N LEU A 613 -18.88 -28.35 21.67
CA LEU A 613 -19.71 -28.14 22.86
C LEU A 613 -20.55 -29.37 23.18
N ARG A 614 -21.06 -30.09 22.18
CA ARG A 614 -21.79 -31.35 22.37
C ARG A 614 -20.91 -32.43 22.98
N GLU A 615 -19.70 -32.60 22.45
CA GLU A 615 -18.69 -33.51 23.01
C GLU A 615 -18.47 -33.25 24.50
N LEU A 616 -18.27 -31.98 24.87
CA LEU A 616 -18.08 -31.59 26.26
C LEU A 616 -19.35 -31.82 27.09
N ALA A 617 -20.53 -31.43 26.56
CA ALA A 617 -21.81 -31.55 27.23
C ALA A 617 -22.21 -32.99 27.56
N ASP A 618 -21.91 -33.95 26.69
CA ASP A 618 -22.23 -35.38 26.91
C ASP A 618 -21.50 -35.98 28.14
N ARG A 619 -20.45 -35.30 28.63
CA ARG A 619 -19.69 -35.69 29.83
C ARG A 619 -20.10 -34.92 31.08
N ILE A 620 -20.96 -33.91 30.96
CA ILE A 620 -21.36 -33.08 32.08
C ILE A 620 -22.47 -33.77 32.87
N HIS A 621 -22.34 -33.76 34.20
CA HIS A 621 -23.38 -34.29 35.07
C HIS A 621 -24.65 -33.43 35.00
N THR A 622 -25.66 -33.93 34.31
CA THR A 622 -26.95 -33.24 34.09
C THR A 622 -28.13 -33.88 34.84
N LYS A 623 -27.90 -34.88 35.72
CA LYS A 623 -28.99 -35.45 36.54
C LYS A 623 -29.45 -34.44 37.59
N GLY A 624 -30.77 -34.33 37.81
CA GLY A 624 -31.36 -33.38 38.76
C GLY A 624 -32.77 -32.95 38.32
N PRO A 625 -33.45 -32.12 39.13
CA PRO A 625 -34.81 -31.68 38.82
C PRO A 625 -34.83 -30.66 37.67
N GLY A 626 -35.91 -30.69 36.88
CA GLY A 626 -36.12 -29.79 35.74
C GLY A 626 -35.18 -30.03 34.56
N LEU A 627 -35.25 -29.13 33.58
CA LEU A 627 -34.41 -29.18 32.40
C LEU A 627 -33.00 -28.63 32.73
N PRO A 628 -31.92 -29.37 32.42
CA PRO A 628 -30.57 -28.85 32.54
C PRO A 628 -30.27 -27.85 31.41
N LEU A 629 -29.71 -26.70 31.75
CA LEU A 629 -29.18 -25.71 30.82
C LEU A 629 -27.70 -25.49 31.11
N ILE A 630 -26.83 -25.90 30.19
CA ILE A 630 -25.38 -25.75 30.32
C ILE A 630 -24.98 -24.42 29.68
N VAL A 631 -24.34 -23.55 30.44
CA VAL A 631 -23.79 -22.28 29.94
C VAL A 631 -22.28 -22.37 29.97
N PHE A 632 -21.65 -22.25 28.80
CA PHE A 632 -20.20 -22.22 28.64
C PHE A 632 -19.69 -20.78 28.55
N ASN A 633 -18.53 -20.51 29.14
CA ASN A 633 -17.85 -19.22 29.07
C ASN A 633 -16.57 -19.34 28.21
N PRO A 634 -16.52 -18.72 27.01
CA PRO A 634 -15.35 -18.77 26.13
C PRO A 634 -14.21 -17.80 26.52
N LEU A 635 -14.40 -16.99 27.57
CA LEU A 635 -13.43 -15.99 28.02
C LEU A 635 -12.44 -16.60 29.02
N SER A 636 -11.26 -16.00 29.14
CA SER A 636 -10.22 -16.40 30.09
C SER A 636 -10.40 -15.82 31.49
N TRP A 637 -11.55 -15.19 31.77
CA TRP A 637 -11.95 -14.71 33.10
C TRP A 637 -13.38 -15.13 33.42
N ALA A 638 -13.74 -15.14 34.72
CA ALA A 638 -15.10 -15.44 35.16
C ALA A 638 -16.08 -14.39 34.63
N ARG A 639 -17.27 -14.82 34.22
CA ARG A 639 -18.26 -13.94 33.59
C ARG A 639 -19.62 -14.05 34.28
N THR A 640 -20.17 -12.90 34.63
CA THR A 640 -21.59 -12.72 34.97
C THR A 640 -22.26 -11.96 33.83
N ASP A 641 -23.27 -12.56 33.20
CA ASP A 641 -23.96 -11.92 32.08
C ASP A 641 -25.39 -12.45 31.89
N VAL A 642 -26.18 -11.72 31.10
CA VAL A 642 -27.52 -12.12 30.68
C VAL A 642 -27.42 -13.27 29.68
N VAL A 643 -28.13 -14.35 29.98
CA VAL A 643 -28.29 -15.51 29.11
C VAL A 643 -29.74 -15.60 28.67
N GLU A 644 -29.95 -15.87 27.38
CA GLU A 644 -31.24 -16.24 26.82
C GLU A 644 -31.18 -17.64 26.22
N ALA A 645 -32.16 -18.47 26.54
CA ALA A 645 -32.26 -19.83 26.03
C ALA A 645 -33.70 -20.18 25.67
N ILE A 646 -33.87 -20.99 24.62
CA ILE A 646 -35.17 -21.58 24.26
C ILE A 646 -35.14 -23.03 24.68
N LEU A 647 -36.10 -23.43 25.51
CA LEU A 647 -36.23 -24.77 26.08
C LEU A 647 -37.58 -25.36 25.67
N THR A 648 -37.60 -26.66 25.41
CA THR A 648 -38.84 -27.42 25.14
C THR A 648 -39.18 -28.25 26.37
N PHE A 649 -40.34 -28.01 26.97
CA PHE A 649 -40.84 -28.77 28.11
C PHE A 649 -41.68 -29.97 27.66
N PRO A 650 -41.77 -31.05 28.47
CA PRO A 650 -42.67 -32.17 28.19
C PRO A 650 -44.14 -31.72 28.12
N ASP A 651 -44.53 -30.81 29.01
CA ASP A 651 -45.88 -30.28 29.14
C ASP A 651 -45.88 -28.75 29.03
N PRO A 652 -47.01 -28.10 28.66
CA PRO A 652 -47.14 -26.65 28.70
C PRO A 652 -46.86 -26.11 30.11
N VAL A 653 -45.95 -25.13 30.22
CA VAL A 653 -45.60 -24.49 31.50
C VAL A 653 -46.13 -23.06 31.57
N LEU A 654 -46.72 -22.72 32.71
CA LEU A 654 -47.23 -21.37 32.94
C LEU A 654 -46.09 -20.40 33.23
N GLU A 655 -45.18 -20.71 34.14
CA GLU A 655 -43.99 -19.91 34.41
C GLU A 655 -42.76 -20.82 34.55
N VAL A 656 -41.57 -20.23 34.60
CA VAL A 656 -40.33 -20.95 34.87
C VAL A 656 -39.57 -20.33 36.05
N GLU A 657 -38.87 -21.16 36.80
CA GLU A 657 -37.81 -20.72 37.72
C GLU A 657 -36.46 -21.27 37.25
N VAL A 658 -35.41 -20.46 37.37
CA VAL A 658 -34.03 -20.88 37.08
C VAL A 658 -33.26 -21.00 38.39
N ARG A 659 -32.51 -22.09 38.56
CA ARG A 659 -31.63 -22.33 39.71
C ARG A 659 -30.18 -22.53 39.26
N ASP A 660 -29.26 -22.06 40.09
CA ASP A 660 -27.82 -22.27 39.91
C ASP A 660 -27.38 -23.70 40.31
N PRO A 661 -26.09 -24.07 40.13
CA PRO A 661 -25.60 -25.40 40.53
C PRO A 661 -25.75 -25.73 42.02
N GLN A 662 -25.86 -24.72 42.88
CA GLN A 662 -26.07 -24.85 44.33
C GLN A 662 -27.56 -24.93 44.70
N GLY A 663 -28.46 -24.84 43.72
CA GLY A 663 -29.91 -24.87 43.91
C GLY A 663 -30.52 -23.52 44.33
N ARG A 664 -29.72 -22.43 44.33
CA ARG A 664 -30.21 -21.08 44.62
C ARG A 664 -31.02 -20.57 43.43
N ARG A 665 -32.13 -19.89 43.69
CA ARG A 665 -32.98 -19.31 42.64
C ARG A 665 -32.35 -18.04 42.08
N LEU A 666 -32.39 -17.89 40.77
CA LEU A 666 -31.85 -16.74 40.04
C LEU A 666 -32.97 -15.83 39.51
N ILE A 667 -32.65 -14.55 39.33
CA ILE A 667 -33.53 -13.60 38.66
C ILE A 667 -33.67 -14.07 37.21
N ALA A 668 -34.90 -14.45 36.86
CA ALA A 668 -35.25 -14.96 35.55
C ALA A 668 -36.58 -14.38 35.07
N GLU A 669 -36.71 -14.26 33.75
CA GLU A 669 -37.89 -13.76 33.06
C GLU A 669 -38.26 -14.73 31.93
N THR A 670 -39.55 -15.03 31.84
CA THR A 670 -40.17 -15.67 30.68
C THR A 670 -40.42 -14.60 29.61
N ILE A 671 -39.66 -14.62 28.51
CA ILE A 671 -39.82 -13.66 27.39
C ILE A 671 -41.02 -14.06 26.53
N GLU A 672 -41.04 -15.32 26.10
CA GLU A 672 -41.97 -15.83 25.10
C GLU A 672 -42.35 -17.28 25.42
N ARG A 673 -43.59 -17.65 25.10
CA ARG A 673 -44.16 -18.99 25.30
C ARG A 673 -44.94 -19.39 24.06
N ASP A 674 -44.69 -20.60 23.58
CA ASP A 674 -45.50 -21.25 22.55
C ASP A 674 -46.12 -22.53 23.14
N PRO A 675 -47.42 -22.51 23.51
CA PRO A 675 -48.12 -23.66 24.05
C PRO A 675 -48.29 -24.82 23.05
N GLN A 676 -48.16 -24.59 21.74
CA GLN A 676 -48.30 -25.66 20.73
C GLN A 676 -47.04 -26.51 20.64
N THR A 677 -45.87 -25.90 20.84
CA THR A 677 -44.58 -26.58 20.78
C THR A 677 -43.95 -26.81 22.15
N ASN A 678 -44.64 -26.42 23.23
CA ASN A 678 -44.14 -26.38 24.61
C ASN A 678 -42.79 -25.64 24.74
N ARG A 679 -42.52 -24.68 23.85
CA ARG A 679 -41.27 -23.90 23.85
C ARG A 679 -41.40 -22.67 24.72
N VAL A 680 -40.37 -22.44 25.52
CA VAL A 680 -40.26 -21.26 26.38
C VAL A 680 -38.91 -20.60 26.16
N ARG A 681 -38.92 -19.29 25.88
CA ARG A 681 -37.72 -18.46 25.87
C ARG A 681 -37.54 -17.82 27.24
N VAL A 682 -36.49 -18.23 27.95
CA VAL A 682 -36.14 -17.71 29.28
C VAL A 682 -34.92 -16.81 29.19
N ARG A 683 -34.91 -15.72 29.96
CA ARG A 683 -33.77 -14.84 30.20
C ARG A 683 -33.40 -14.87 31.67
N PHE A 684 -32.13 -15.00 32.00
CA PHE A 684 -31.66 -14.92 33.40
C PHE A 684 -30.22 -14.42 33.45
N ILE A 685 -29.76 -14.01 34.63
CA ILE A 685 -28.36 -13.64 34.86
C ILE A 685 -27.59 -14.90 35.26
N ALA A 686 -26.66 -15.33 34.41
CA ALA A 686 -25.76 -16.44 34.73
C ALA A 686 -24.55 -15.88 35.49
N GLU A 687 -24.57 -15.99 36.82
CA GLU A 687 -23.53 -15.45 37.70
C GLU A 687 -22.28 -16.33 37.72
N ASP A 688 -21.11 -15.68 37.67
CA ASP A 688 -19.76 -16.23 37.91
C ASP A 688 -19.47 -17.53 37.15
N VAL A 689 -19.79 -17.59 35.86
CA VAL A 689 -19.43 -18.75 35.02
C VAL A 689 -17.91 -18.79 34.88
N PRO A 690 -17.23 -19.88 35.26
CA PRO A 690 -15.76 -19.92 35.35
C PRO A 690 -15.08 -19.72 33.98
N PRO A 691 -13.84 -19.20 33.94
CA PRO A 691 -13.09 -18.98 32.70
C PRO A 691 -12.89 -20.29 31.93
N LEU A 692 -13.12 -20.26 30.61
CA LEU A 692 -13.05 -21.43 29.72
C LEU A 692 -13.83 -22.66 30.25
N GLY A 693 -14.82 -22.42 31.10
CA GLY A 693 -15.56 -23.44 31.83
C GLY A 693 -17.06 -23.34 31.61
N TYR A 694 -17.83 -24.01 32.47
CA TYR A 694 -19.28 -24.05 32.38
C TYR A 694 -19.96 -24.03 33.75
N LYS A 695 -21.25 -23.73 33.75
CA LYS A 695 -22.19 -23.99 34.86
C LYS A 695 -23.44 -24.69 34.32
N VAL A 696 -24.02 -25.58 35.14
CA VAL A 696 -25.29 -26.25 34.85
C VAL A 696 -26.39 -25.56 35.66
N PHE A 697 -27.26 -24.84 34.96
CA PHE A 697 -28.46 -24.24 35.52
C PHE A 697 -29.64 -25.21 35.38
N ARG A 698 -30.63 -25.08 36.26
CA ARG A 698 -31.86 -25.88 36.24
C ARG A 698 -33.05 -25.00 35.96
N VAL A 699 -33.81 -25.34 34.94
CA VAL A 699 -35.05 -24.63 34.59
C VAL A 699 -36.24 -25.52 34.92
N LEU A 700 -37.05 -25.08 35.88
CA LEU A 700 -38.17 -25.84 36.40
C LEU A 700 -39.50 -25.14 36.08
N PRO A 701 -40.59 -25.89 35.86
CA PRO A 701 -41.93 -25.32 35.84
C PRO A 701 -42.24 -24.62 37.16
N ALA A 702 -42.84 -23.44 37.08
CA ALA A 702 -43.34 -22.68 38.21
C ALA A 702 -44.83 -22.37 38.03
N THR A 703 -45.57 -22.33 39.14
CA THR A 703 -47.00 -22.00 39.18
C THR A 703 -47.26 -20.50 39.30
N ARG A 704 -46.24 -19.72 39.67
CA ARG A 704 -46.28 -18.27 39.80
C ARG A 704 -44.93 -17.68 39.41
N ARG A 705 -44.95 -16.44 38.92
CA ARG A 705 -43.73 -15.68 38.63
C ARG A 705 -42.91 -15.55 39.91
N PRO A 706 -41.66 -16.04 39.96
CA PRO A 706 -40.81 -15.89 41.14
C PRO A 706 -40.55 -14.40 41.41
N SER A 707 -40.82 -13.92 42.63
CA SER A 707 -40.49 -12.55 43.04
C SER A 707 -39.10 -12.52 43.68
N LEU A 708 -38.06 -12.27 42.88
CA LEU A 708 -36.72 -11.95 43.38
C LEU A 708 -36.52 -10.43 43.34
N ARG A 709 -35.96 -9.87 44.42
CA ARG A 709 -35.66 -8.44 44.48
C ARG A 709 -34.43 -8.15 43.60
N SER A 710 -34.60 -7.26 42.63
CA SER A 710 -33.51 -6.67 41.87
C SER A 710 -33.12 -5.32 42.49
N SER A 711 -31.86 -4.94 42.37
CA SER A 711 -31.38 -3.57 42.61
C SER A 711 -31.85 -2.58 41.55
N LEU A 712 -32.27 -3.08 40.37
CA LEU A 712 -32.79 -2.27 39.27
C LEU A 712 -34.08 -1.56 39.70
N SER A 713 -34.07 -0.24 39.66
CA SER A 713 -35.22 0.62 39.84
C SER A 713 -35.41 1.49 38.61
N VAL A 714 -36.66 1.66 38.20
CA VAL A 714 -37.03 2.51 37.06
C VAL A 714 -38.10 3.48 37.52
N ASN A 715 -37.85 4.77 37.33
CA ASN A 715 -38.79 5.86 37.63
C ASN A 715 -38.83 6.83 36.45
N GLY A 716 -39.91 6.78 35.67
CA GLY A 716 -40.02 7.53 34.42
C GLY A 716 -38.89 7.15 33.45
N LEU A 717 -38.12 8.15 33.04
CA LEU A 717 -36.93 7.98 32.17
C LEU A 717 -35.62 7.93 32.96
N THR A 718 -35.68 7.67 34.26
CA THR A 718 -34.51 7.38 35.10
C THR A 718 -34.46 5.89 35.40
N MET A 719 -33.31 5.27 35.17
CA MET A 719 -33.04 3.89 35.57
C MET A 719 -31.81 3.86 36.47
N GLU A 720 -31.84 3.11 37.55
CA GLU A 720 -30.66 2.92 38.39
C GLU A 720 -30.54 1.49 38.91
N ASN A 721 -29.32 1.09 39.20
CA ASN A 721 -29.01 -0.13 39.92
C ASN A 721 -27.96 0.16 41.00
N GLU A 722 -27.27 -0.85 41.51
CA GLU A 722 -26.21 -0.70 42.51
C GLU A 722 -24.96 0.04 41.98
N PHE A 723 -24.76 0.09 40.66
CA PHE A 723 -23.58 0.67 40.02
C PHE A 723 -23.83 2.06 39.43
N LEU A 724 -24.91 2.23 38.68
CA LEU A 724 -25.17 3.42 37.86
C LEU A 724 -26.58 3.95 38.09
N ARG A 725 -26.76 5.27 37.92
CA ARG A 725 -28.05 5.91 37.68
C ARG A 725 -27.99 6.70 36.38
N VAL A 726 -28.94 6.45 35.50
CA VAL A 726 -29.01 7.01 34.15
C VAL A 726 -30.33 7.73 33.97
N THR A 727 -30.29 8.99 33.54
CA THR A 727 -31.49 9.80 33.27
C THR A 727 -31.49 10.26 31.82
N VAL A 728 -32.62 10.04 31.14
CA VAL A 728 -32.88 10.54 29.79
C VAL A 728 -33.92 11.65 29.85
N ASP A 729 -33.65 12.76 29.16
CA ASP A 729 -34.64 13.83 28.98
C ASP A 729 -35.70 13.42 27.95
N ALA A 730 -36.96 13.55 28.32
CA ALA A 730 -38.10 13.08 27.52
C ALA A 730 -38.28 13.84 26.20
N ARG A 731 -37.83 15.10 26.12
CA ARG A 731 -38.07 15.96 24.95
C ARG A 731 -36.95 15.84 23.94
N SER A 732 -35.72 15.91 24.41
CA SER A 732 -34.52 15.89 23.57
C SER A 732 -33.99 14.49 23.29
N GLY A 733 -34.33 13.50 24.14
CA GLY A 733 -33.73 12.17 24.10
C GLY A 733 -32.29 12.12 24.62
N CYS A 734 -31.76 13.25 25.14
CA CYS A 734 -30.41 13.34 25.68
C CYS A 734 -30.27 12.56 26.98
N LEU A 735 -29.14 11.88 27.16
CA LEU A 735 -28.69 11.48 28.49
C LEU A 735 -28.28 12.75 29.24
N THR A 736 -29.01 13.10 30.28
CA THR A 736 -28.75 14.29 31.13
C THR A 736 -28.01 13.95 32.43
N SER A 737 -27.99 12.67 32.81
CA SER A 737 -27.19 12.16 33.93
C SER A 737 -26.76 10.72 33.66
N LEU A 738 -25.48 10.44 33.92
CA LEU A 738 -24.88 9.11 34.03
C LEU A 738 -24.05 9.11 35.31
N TYR A 739 -24.73 8.95 36.44
CA TYR A 739 -24.10 8.99 37.75
C TYR A 739 -23.50 7.63 38.11
N ASP A 740 -22.18 7.59 38.30
CA ASP A 740 -21.44 6.43 38.83
C ASP A 740 -21.54 6.42 40.36
N LYS A 741 -22.29 5.44 40.90
CA LYS A 741 -22.54 5.30 42.34
C LYS A 741 -21.33 4.71 43.08
N VAL A 742 -20.45 4.00 42.38
CA VAL A 742 -19.22 3.42 42.95
C VAL A 742 -18.17 4.52 43.12
N ALA A 743 -17.91 5.28 42.05
CA ALA A 743 -16.99 6.42 42.08
C ALA A 743 -17.61 7.69 42.70
N ARG A 744 -18.92 7.69 42.95
CA ARG A 744 -19.72 8.78 43.52
C ARG A 744 -19.61 10.09 42.72
N ARG A 745 -19.66 9.99 41.39
CA ARG A 745 -19.51 11.15 40.50
C ARG A 745 -20.48 11.10 39.34
N GLU A 746 -20.84 12.29 38.86
CA GLU A 746 -21.46 12.43 37.54
C GLU A 746 -20.39 12.22 36.46
N VAL A 747 -20.70 11.42 35.44
CA VAL A 747 -19.78 11.14 34.33
C VAL A 747 -19.99 12.13 33.19
N LEU A 748 -21.19 12.70 33.07
CA LEU A 748 -21.51 13.67 32.04
C LEU A 748 -21.22 15.11 32.48
N ASP A 749 -20.82 15.92 31.51
CA ASP A 749 -20.87 17.38 31.62
C ASP A 749 -22.34 17.81 31.54
N ASP A 750 -22.87 18.43 32.60
CA ASP A 750 -24.27 18.82 32.71
C ASP A 750 -24.69 19.89 31.68
N SER A 751 -23.71 20.53 31.02
CA SER A 751 -23.94 21.47 29.93
C SER A 751 -24.11 20.81 28.55
N ARG A 752 -23.94 19.49 28.44
CA ARG A 752 -23.92 18.77 27.15
C ARG A 752 -24.92 17.62 27.10
N CYS A 753 -25.43 17.37 25.90
CA CYS A 753 -26.27 16.21 25.62
C CYS A 753 -25.43 14.93 25.52
N GLY A 754 -25.60 13.99 26.44
CA GLY A 754 -25.02 12.65 26.31
C GLY A 754 -25.77 11.79 25.27
N ASN A 755 -25.05 10.91 24.57
CA ASN A 755 -25.59 10.04 23.51
C ASN A 755 -26.36 10.81 22.41
N LEU A 756 -25.87 12.00 22.05
CA LEU A 756 -26.43 12.81 20.97
C LEU A 756 -26.21 12.12 19.62
N LEU A 757 -27.29 11.84 18.89
CA LEU A 757 -27.23 11.38 17.51
C LEU A 757 -27.10 12.59 16.57
N GLN A 758 -26.07 12.59 15.72
CA GLN A 758 -25.78 13.69 14.80
C GLN A 758 -25.58 13.17 13.37
N THR A 759 -26.02 13.96 12.41
CA THR A 759 -25.76 13.77 10.98
C THR A 759 -24.81 14.85 10.49
N PHE A 760 -23.71 14.44 9.87
CA PHE A 760 -22.76 15.34 9.20
C PHE A 760 -23.01 15.24 7.70
N PHE A 761 -23.21 16.39 7.05
CA PHE A 761 -23.48 16.49 5.60
C PHE A 761 -22.29 17.06 4.86
#